data_AF-A0A5N5QS20-F1
#
_entry.id   AF-A0A5N5QS20-F1
#
_cell.length_a   1.000
_cell.length_b   1.000
_cell.length_c   1.000
_cell.angle_alpha   90.00
_cell.angle_beta   90.00
_cell.angle_gamma   90.00
#
_symmetry.space_group_name_H-M   'P 1'
#
loop_
_entity.id
_entity.type
_entity.pdbx_description
1 polymer ?
#
loop_
_entity_poly.entity_id
_entity_poly.type
_entity_poly.pdbx_seq_one_letter_code
_entity_poly.pdbx_strand_id
1 'polypeptide(L)'
;MMKRGLGLAASAAAARRIGQKSGPSGRRLLSSSSVYIPPPVQITTLPNKVRVATETTPGHFGALGVYLDAGSRYESPRTSGCSHILDRMAWMSTQTRSVDVVSAQIDALGGQFLCSSSRETIMYQASHFTHDAPAALEIIADTILNSKFLPEELDAQRDAAAYEVREVNAKPEMILPEIIHTVAYRDNTLGNPLLCPEERISQVDGPLLAGFVKTWFRPERMVVAGAGIPHQELVELAQKHFGDLSAPATQQKSPTYFLNLASQLKPQPSLYKSITTAATLPVHPPVDPEFNNLAQARARYTGGHQFIHRPDLELTHLYIAFEGVPIHDPDIYALATMQILLGGGGSFSAGGPGKGMYSRLYTHILNHHPQIDHCAAFHHIYTDSSLFGINTALYPSTSPNQVLPTIAYQFSTLLYKNVPAAELERAKNQLKSSLVMALESRAVEVEDLGRQVLVHGRKIGVDEMCENIDKVEPADMRRVAGRVFGESGSRATIVIMGSQNVDDPQCRTFMFRPTYPHAVQRLIYRSATPKPGHAWSPEDHIRVPTPSSASDLTNPVVASLPCIRDKMVTLLEYLRKYTVIDLDSNDVALAEKFKPMHDMTSNQFIVKGDLAKPEYQSIVHEAVAATLKLAEEEGIKNKNTLVHMSVDFMTVMLGTRVLPHIDPKGYLHAQTLPSLAYYTEGTVKHAERLVKFYGLMGVPRERVCIKIPSTVEGLRACSILKNRPEPINTLGTTCFTVAQAVAAADAGCIAVSPYVNPLWVHFPNSGKERVVYADPLSEMRGMIALRDIQVEFRRRKTTTKVKAASFVTAEEIMSSAGVDQVTLFGSILETLASTELTPELEALASKAVAAYTYDPSTETKTELIQYPVEEPATELRKALSEKEIAELMEDALTRFRDAELELLEVAREGIRATGMDPE
;
A
#
# COMPACT_ATOMS: atom_id res chain seq x y z
N MET A 1 27.79 23.62 -11.14
CA MET A 1 29.10 23.36 -10.50
C MET A 1 29.11 24.04 -9.13
N MET A 2 29.54 23.31 -8.10
CA MET A 2 29.77 23.71 -6.68
C MET A 2 28.58 23.99 -5.73
N LYS A 3 28.34 22.93 -4.95
CA LYS A 3 27.80 22.84 -3.58
C LYS A 3 28.25 23.99 -2.65
N ARG A 4 27.37 24.36 -1.70
CA ARG A 4 27.68 24.47 -0.26
C ARG A 4 26.39 24.53 0.56
N GLY A 5 26.24 23.58 1.47
CA GLY A 5 25.22 23.59 2.52
C GLY A 5 25.78 24.08 3.85
N LEU A 6 24.87 24.45 4.75
CA LEU A 6 24.95 24.61 6.22
C LEU A 6 23.51 25.04 6.59
N GLY A 7 22.71 24.36 7.41
CA GLY A 7 23.02 23.63 8.64
C GLY A 7 22.92 24.59 9.82
N LEU A 8 21.75 24.67 10.48
CA LEU A 8 21.61 25.28 11.81
C LEU A 8 20.34 24.76 12.50
N ALA A 9 20.56 24.07 13.62
CA ALA A 9 19.56 23.69 14.61
C ALA A 9 19.99 24.22 15.99
N ALA A 10 18.97 24.56 16.79
CA ALA A 10 18.89 24.62 18.26
C ALA A 10 19.56 25.75 19.07
N SER A 11 18.74 26.39 19.95
CA SER A 11 18.91 26.59 21.41
C SER A 11 18.15 27.88 21.85
N ALA A 12 17.00 27.85 22.55
CA ALA A 12 16.70 27.57 23.97
C ALA A 12 16.93 28.74 24.97
N ALA A 13 15.82 29.15 25.64
CA ALA A 13 15.66 29.72 27.00
C ALA A 13 16.43 31.04 27.37
N ALA A 14 16.00 31.96 28.25
CA ALA A 14 14.98 32.05 29.28
C ALA A 14 14.76 33.54 29.66
N ALA A 15 13.61 33.90 30.24
CA ALA A 15 13.52 35.01 31.20
C ALA A 15 12.38 34.77 32.20
N ARG A 16 12.72 34.78 33.50
CA ARG A 16 11.84 34.56 34.65
C ARG A 16 12.01 35.77 35.59
N ARG A 17 10.91 36.27 36.17
CA ARG A 17 10.68 36.86 37.53
C ARG A 17 9.52 37.88 37.46
N ILE A 18 8.62 38.15 38.43
CA ILE A 18 8.17 37.64 39.75
C ILE A 18 6.82 38.37 40.02
N GLY A 19 5.85 37.76 40.74
CA GLY A 19 5.01 38.50 41.71
C GLY A 19 3.47 38.40 41.69
N GLN A 20 2.92 37.39 42.38
CA GLN A 20 1.67 37.31 43.20
C GLN A 20 0.40 38.14 42.89
N LYS A 21 -0.77 37.46 42.79
CA LYS A 21 -1.83 37.37 43.84
C LYS A 21 -3.04 36.52 43.40
N SER A 22 -3.70 35.94 44.39
CA SER A 22 -4.77 34.92 44.41
C SER A 22 -6.20 35.40 44.08
N GLY A 23 -7.02 34.55 43.44
CA GLY A 23 -8.49 34.64 43.38
C GLY A 23 -9.11 33.64 42.38
N PRO A 24 -10.28 33.02 42.65
CA PRO A 24 -10.74 31.82 41.95
C PRO A 24 -11.39 32.20 40.61
N SER A 25 -10.82 31.75 39.49
CA SER A 25 -11.40 31.98 38.16
C SER A 25 -11.87 30.67 37.55
N GLY A 26 -13.13 30.68 37.12
CA GLY A 26 -13.88 29.53 36.69
C GLY A 26 -13.22 28.73 35.57
N ARG A 27 -13.61 27.45 35.51
CA ARG A 27 -13.40 26.57 34.35
C ARG A 27 -13.81 27.32 33.08
N ARG A 28 -12.84 27.80 32.30
CA ARG A 28 -13.05 28.04 30.87
C ARG A 28 -13.24 26.66 30.25
N LEU A 29 -14.50 26.29 30.04
CA LEU A 29 -14.87 25.34 29.00
C LEU A 29 -14.18 25.82 27.72
N LEU A 30 -13.30 24.98 27.17
CA LEU A 30 -12.83 25.14 25.80
C LEU A 30 -14.09 25.27 24.93
N SER A 31 -14.23 26.42 24.27
CA SER A 31 -15.31 26.62 23.30
C SER A 31 -15.24 25.48 22.30
N SER A 32 -16.34 24.75 22.14
CA SER A 32 -16.56 23.87 21.00
C SER A 32 -16.20 24.66 19.75
N SER A 33 -15.14 24.26 19.04
CA SER A 33 -14.88 24.71 17.69
C SER A 33 -16.13 24.41 16.88
N SER A 34 -16.84 25.45 16.45
CA SER A 34 -17.94 25.32 15.51
C SER A 34 -17.40 24.61 14.28
N VAL A 35 -17.97 23.44 13.96
CA VAL A 35 -17.71 22.75 12.69
C VAL A 35 -18.00 23.76 11.58
N TYR A 36 -16.97 24.17 10.84
CA TYR A 36 -17.15 24.99 9.65
C TYR A 36 -17.83 24.10 8.61
N ILE A 37 -19.10 24.38 8.33
CA ILE A 37 -19.86 23.72 7.25
C ILE A 37 -19.67 24.61 6.02
N PRO A 38 -18.93 24.17 5.00
CA PRO A 38 -18.81 24.95 3.76
C PRO A 38 -20.21 25.18 3.18
N PRO A 39 -20.49 26.39 2.64
CA PRO A 39 -21.78 26.67 2.04
C PRO A 39 -22.02 25.73 0.85
N PRO A 40 -23.29 25.33 0.62
CA PRO A 40 -23.62 24.38 -0.43
C PRO A 40 -23.24 24.93 -1.81
N VAL A 41 -22.78 24.03 -2.69
CA VAL A 41 -22.56 24.32 -4.11
C VAL A 41 -23.85 24.85 -4.72
N GLN A 42 -23.76 25.98 -5.43
CA GLN A 42 -24.89 26.58 -6.13
C GLN A 42 -24.71 26.41 -7.62
N ILE A 43 -25.77 25.99 -8.33
CA ILE A 43 -25.77 25.82 -9.78
C ILE A 43 -26.98 26.53 -10.36
N THR A 44 -26.74 27.47 -11.28
CA THR A 44 -27.77 28.15 -12.07
C THR A 44 -27.60 27.77 -13.54
N THR A 45 -28.69 27.43 -14.23
CA THR A 45 -28.68 27.27 -15.69
C THR A 45 -29.29 28.51 -16.31
N LEU A 46 -28.51 29.22 -17.13
CA LEU A 46 -28.98 30.37 -17.89
C LEU A 46 -30.02 29.94 -18.94
N PRO A 47 -30.88 30.86 -19.45
CA PRO A 47 -31.90 30.53 -20.45
C PRO A 47 -31.35 29.85 -21.70
N ASN A 48 -30.11 30.18 -22.09
CA ASN A 48 -29.41 29.61 -23.24
C ASN A 48 -28.68 28.29 -22.95
N LYS A 49 -28.83 27.70 -21.75
CA LYS A 49 -28.24 26.43 -21.29
C LYS A 49 -26.80 26.47 -20.78
N VAL A 50 -26.14 27.62 -20.76
CA VAL A 50 -24.87 27.75 -20.03
C VAL A 50 -25.15 27.49 -18.55
N ARG A 51 -24.34 26.62 -17.94
CA ARG A 51 -24.42 26.31 -16.51
C ARG A 51 -23.38 27.15 -15.76
N VAL A 52 -23.79 27.77 -14.66
CA VAL A 52 -22.93 28.56 -13.77
C VAL A 52 -22.90 27.88 -12.41
N ALA A 53 -21.72 27.49 -11.94
CA ALA A 53 -21.54 26.78 -10.69
C ALA A 53 -20.59 27.54 -9.76
N THR A 54 -20.93 27.67 -8.47
CA THR A 54 -20.03 28.28 -7.49
C THR A 54 -19.92 27.50 -6.20
N GLU A 55 -18.74 27.64 -5.58
CA GLU A 55 -18.46 27.22 -4.22
C GLU A 55 -17.83 28.40 -3.47
N THR A 56 -18.54 28.90 -2.45
CA THR A 56 -18.09 30.08 -1.71
C THR A 56 -17.18 29.65 -0.57
N THR A 57 -15.88 29.68 -0.82
CA THR A 57 -14.85 29.37 0.17
C THR A 57 -14.10 30.65 0.58
N PRO A 58 -13.98 30.96 1.89
CA PRO A 58 -13.41 32.21 2.38
C PRO A 58 -11.93 32.34 1.99
N GLY A 59 -11.49 33.52 1.57
CA GLY A 59 -10.11 33.76 1.15
C GLY A 59 -9.95 35.10 0.43
N HIS A 60 -8.70 35.51 0.19
CA HIS A 60 -8.36 36.70 -0.59
C HIS A 60 -8.14 36.42 -2.09
N PHE A 61 -8.12 35.14 -2.45
CA PHE A 61 -7.91 34.65 -3.80
C PHE A 61 -9.13 33.83 -4.23
N GLY A 62 -9.52 33.99 -5.48
CA GLY A 62 -10.53 33.18 -6.15
C GLY A 62 -9.92 32.46 -7.34
N ALA A 63 -10.63 31.45 -7.82
CA ALA A 63 -10.35 30.83 -9.10
C ALA A 63 -11.66 30.71 -9.88
N LEU A 64 -11.61 31.00 -11.17
CA LEU A 64 -12.74 30.83 -12.08
C LEU A 64 -12.29 30.17 -13.38
N GLY A 65 -13.22 29.53 -14.07
CA GLY A 65 -12.93 28.92 -15.35
C GLY A 65 -14.17 28.60 -16.16
N VAL A 66 -13.96 28.41 -17.47
CA VAL A 66 -14.95 27.96 -18.43
C VAL A 66 -14.52 26.60 -18.95
N TYR A 67 -15.37 25.60 -18.75
CA TYR A 67 -15.16 24.21 -19.09
C TYR A 67 -16.10 23.83 -20.22
N LEU A 68 -15.52 23.35 -21.32
CA LEU A 68 -16.22 23.02 -22.55
C LEU A 68 -16.14 21.52 -22.77
N ASP A 69 -17.29 20.89 -23.01
CA ASP A 69 -17.35 19.51 -23.47
C ASP A 69 -16.95 19.45 -24.95
N ALA A 70 -15.64 19.52 -25.17
CA ALA A 70 -14.94 19.57 -26.45
C ALA A 70 -13.52 19.01 -26.23
N GLY A 71 -12.85 18.54 -27.28
CA GLY A 71 -11.55 17.88 -27.16
C GLY A 71 -11.27 16.90 -28.29
N SER A 72 -10.14 16.20 -28.22
CA SER A 72 -9.69 15.31 -29.30
C SER A 72 -10.65 14.14 -29.57
N ARG A 73 -11.46 13.72 -28.59
CA ARG A 73 -12.51 12.70 -28.76
C ARG A 73 -13.51 13.07 -29.87
N TYR A 74 -13.78 14.36 -30.01
CA TYR A 74 -14.79 14.91 -30.90
C TYR A 74 -14.23 15.30 -32.27
N GLU A 75 -12.94 15.09 -32.50
CA GLU A 75 -12.30 15.37 -33.78
C GLU A 75 -12.64 14.29 -34.82
N SER A 76 -12.77 14.74 -36.07
CA SER A 76 -12.76 13.89 -37.25
C SER A 76 -11.35 13.87 -37.85
N PRO A 77 -11.03 12.93 -38.77
CA PRO A 77 -9.72 12.92 -39.43
C PRO A 77 -9.34 14.27 -40.07
N ARG A 78 -10.34 15.06 -40.50
CA ARG A 78 -10.14 16.40 -41.05
C ARG A 78 -9.82 17.47 -39.98
N THR A 79 -10.35 17.32 -38.78
CA THR A 79 -10.17 18.26 -37.65
C THR A 79 -9.16 17.76 -36.63
N SER A 80 -8.48 16.64 -36.93
CA SER A 80 -7.44 16.07 -36.07
C SER A 80 -6.35 17.10 -35.80
N GLY A 81 -6.08 17.33 -34.50
CA GLY A 81 -5.11 18.28 -33.99
C GLY A 81 -5.65 19.69 -33.70
N CYS A 82 -6.92 19.97 -34.02
CA CYS A 82 -7.52 21.28 -33.77
C CYS A 82 -7.58 21.64 -32.29
N SER A 83 -7.93 20.70 -31.41
CA SER A 83 -7.99 20.93 -29.96
C SER A 83 -6.64 21.32 -29.38
N HIS A 84 -5.57 20.62 -29.78
CA HIS A 84 -4.20 20.91 -29.36
C HIS A 84 -3.70 22.29 -29.84
N ILE A 85 -3.94 22.63 -31.11
CA ILE A 85 -3.54 23.95 -31.64
C ILE A 85 -4.42 25.05 -31.03
N LEU A 86 -5.70 24.81 -30.78
CA LEU A 86 -6.60 25.79 -30.16
C LEU A 86 -6.19 26.11 -28.72
N ASP A 87 -5.72 25.12 -27.97
CA ASP A 87 -5.12 25.28 -26.65
C ASP A 87 -3.89 26.21 -26.69
N ARG A 88 -2.99 25.96 -27.64
CA ARG A 88 -1.81 26.80 -27.91
C ARG A 88 -2.15 28.22 -28.36
N MET A 89 -3.29 28.39 -29.05
CA MET A 89 -3.79 29.69 -29.47
C MET A 89 -4.55 30.43 -28.36
N ALA A 90 -4.66 29.87 -27.15
CA ALA A 90 -5.24 30.59 -26.02
C ALA A 90 -4.43 31.86 -25.70
N TRP A 91 -5.13 32.91 -25.30
CA TRP A 91 -4.56 34.22 -24.93
C TRP A 91 -3.84 34.98 -26.07
N MET A 92 -3.99 34.52 -27.32
CA MET A 92 -3.53 35.25 -28.51
C MET A 92 -4.50 36.39 -28.88
N SER A 93 -4.26 37.06 -30.01
CA SER A 93 -5.11 38.17 -30.46
C SER A 93 -6.58 37.76 -30.58
N THR A 94 -7.46 38.62 -30.11
CA THR A 94 -8.91 38.53 -30.30
C THR A 94 -9.36 39.56 -31.35
N GLN A 95 -10.65 39.57 -31.69
CA GLN A 95 -11.21 40.60 -32.54
C GLN A 95 -11.23 41.98 -31.84
N THR A 96 -11.13 42.00 -30.50
CA THR A 96 -11.24 43.22 -29.70
C THR A 96 -9.89 43.68 -29.12
N ARG A 97 -8.91 42.78 -28.97
CA ARG A 97 -7.60 43.05 -28.34
C ARG A 97 -6.46 42.38 -29.11
N SER A 98 -5.29 43.02 -29.13
CA SER A 98 -4.05 42.38 -29.60
C SER A 98 -3.42 41.52 -28.49
N VAL A 99 -2.57 40.58 -28.88
CA VAL A 99 -1.80 39.72 -27.96
C VAL A 99 -1.01 40.52 -26.90
N ASP A 100 -0.43 41.66 -27.27
CA ASP A 100 0.30 42.54 -26.33
C ASP A 100 -0.62 43.11 -25.24
N VAL A 101 -1.85 43.48 -25.62
CA VAL A 101 -2.85 44.02 -24.69
C VAL A 101 -3.35 42.92 -23.76
N VAL A 102 -3.65 41.74 -24.31
CA VAL A 102 -4.09 40.59 -23.50
C VAL A 102 -3.00 40.20 -22.49
N SER A 103 -1.75 40.11 -22.94
CA SER A 103 -0.60 39.78 -22.07
C SER A 103 -0.39 40.82 -20.97
N ALA A 104 -0.41 42.12 -21.31
CA ALA A 104 -0.27 43.19 -20.33
C ALA A 104 -1.41 43.22 -19.31
N GLN A 105 -2.64 42.85 -19.71
CA GLN A 105 -3.77 42.72 -18.80
C GLN A 105 -3.62 41.53 -17.86
N ILE A 106 -3.23 40.37 -18.38
CA ILE A 106 -2.94 39.17 -17.56
C ILE A 106 -1.85 39.48 -16.53
N ASP A 107 -0.75 40.11 -16.95
CA ASP A 107 0.35 40.51 -16.06
C ASP A 107 -0.10 41.52 -15.00
N ALA A 108 -0.95 42.48 -15.36
CA ALA A 108 -1.47 43.48 -14.44
C ALA A 108 -2.38 42.89 -13.35
N LEU A 109 -3.11 41.81 -13.66
CA LEU A 109 -3.95 41.10 -12.68
C LEU A 109 -3.09 40.27 -11.70
N GLY A 110 -1.82 39.99 -12.04
CA GLY A 110 -0.93 39.15 -11.22
C GLY A 110 -1.44 37.72 -11.01
N GLY A 111 -2.42 37.30 -11.81
CA GLY A 111 -3.07 35.99 -11.75
C GLY A 111 -2.45 34.97 -12.70
N GLN A 112 -2.68 33.68 -12.44
CA GLN A 112 -2.22 32.61 -13.31
C GLN A 112 -3.37 32.18 -14.24
N PHE A 113 -3.19 32.37 -15.54
CA PHE A 113 -4.10 31.90 -16.59
C PHE A 113 -3.58 30.58 -17.18
N LEU A 114 -4.48 29.62 -17.36
CA LEU A 114 -4.18 28.32 -17.91
C LEU A 114 -5.26 27.94 -18.93
N CYS A 115 -4.81 27.47 -20.08
CA CYS A 115 -5.64 26.71 -20.99
C CYS A 115 -5.11 25.28 -21.05
N SER A 116 -6.01 24.31 -21.15
CA SER A 116 -5.62 22.93 -21.38
C SER A 116 -6.71 22.18 -22.14
N SER A 117 -6.28 21.49 -23.20
CA SER A 117 -7.10 20.55 -23.95
C SER A 117 -6.88 19.11 -23.48
N SER A 118 -7.98 18.39 -23.28
CA SER A 118 -7.99 16.95 -23.01
C SER A 118 -8.86 16.23 -24.05
N ARG A 119 -9.03 14.91 -23.91
CA ARG A 119 -9.88 14.13 -24.82
C ARG A 119 -11.34 14.59 -24.80
N GLU A 120 -11.90 14.93 -23.65
CA GLU A 120 -13.33 15.24 -23.48
C GLU A 120 -13.61 16.67 -23.00
N THR A 121 -12.58 17.42 -22.61
CA THR A 121 -12.75 18.76 -22.06
C THR A 121 -11.65 19.71 -22.51
N ILE A 122 -12.03 20.91 -22.93
CA ILE A 122 -11.12 22.06 -23.05
C ILE A 122 -11.47 23.02 -21.91
N MET A 123 -10.46 23.42 -21.14
CA MET A 123 -10.63 24.32 -20.01
C MET A 123 -9.87 25.63 -20.24
N TYR A 124 -10.51 26.74 -19.86
CA TYR A 124 -9.89 28.05 -19.75
C TYR A 124 -10.08 28.53 -18.31
N GLN A 125 -9.00 28.70 -17.56
CA GLN A 125 -9.05 28.92 -16.12
C GLN A 125 -8.09 30.04 -15.70
N ALA A 126 -8.47 30.77 -14.65
CA ALA A 126 -7.65 31.79 -14.03
C ALA A 126 -7.70 31.69 -12.50
N SER A 127 -6.54 31.84 -11.86
CA SER A 127 -6.44 32.13 -10.41
C SER A 127 -6.13 33.61 -10.23
N HIS A 128 -6.92 34.32 -9.44
CA HIS A 128 -6.90 35.79 -9.36
C HIS A 128 -7.23 36.29 -7.94
N PHE A 129 -7.03 37.58 -7.67
CA PHE A 129 -7.58 38.19 -6.45
C PHE A 129 -9.10 38.29 -6.56
N THR A 130 -9.82 38.18 -5.44
CA THR A 130 -11.29 38.10 -5.48
C THR A 130 -11.95 39.28 -6.21
N HIS A 131 -11.41 40.49 -6.09
CA HIS A 131 -11.95 41.69 -6.74
C HIS A 131 -11.71 41.75 -8.26
N ASP A 132 -10.79 40.93 -8.78
CA ASP A 132 -10.40 40.86 -10.18
C ASP A 132 -11.21 39.83 -10.98
N ALA A 133 -12.17 39.14 -10.35
CA ALA A 133 -13.03 38.16 -11.00
C ALA A 133 -13.72 38.69 -12.29
N PRO A 134 -14.25 39.93 -12.31
CA PRO A 134 -14.85 40.48 -13.53
C PRO A 134 -13.87 40.60 -14.70
N ALA A 135 -12.64 41.08 -14.43
CA ALA A 135 -11.61 41.26 -15.45
C ALA A 135 -11.08 39.90 -15.95
N ALA A 136 -10.89 38.94 -15.04
CA ALA A 136 -10.47 37.60 -15.39
C ALA A 136 -11.49 36.89 -16.30
N LEU A 137 -12.79 36.90 -15.94
CA LEU A 137 -13.81 36.28 -16.79
C LEU A 137 -13.98 37.01 -18.13
N GLU A 138 -13.80 38.33 -18.16
CA GLU A 138 -13.85 39.10 -19.40
C GLU A 138 -12.75 38.68 -20.38
N ILE A 139 -11.52 38.46 -19.92
CA ILE A 139 -10.40 37.97 -20.75
C ILE A 139 -10.70 36.56 -21.26
N ILE A 140 -11.20 35.67 -20.39
CA ILE A 140 -11.57 34.30 -20.78
C ILE A 140 -12.69 34.31 -21.82
N ALA A 141 -13.75 35.08 -21.59
CA ALA A 141 -14.87 35.18 -22.51
C ALA A 141 -14.45 35.75 -23.87
N ASP A 142 -13.62 36.80 -23.89
CA ASP A 142 -13.13 37.38 -25.14
C ASP A 142 -12.24 36.40 -25.91
N THR A 143 -11.39 35.63 -25.21
CA THR A 143 -10.56 34.57 -25.80
C THR A 143 -11.42 33.49 -26.45
N ILE A 144 -12.50 33.05 -25.79
CA ILE A 144 -13.38 31.98 -26.27
C ILE A 144 -14.30 32.44 -27.41
N LEU A 145 -14.87 33.64 -27.30
CA LEU A 145 -15.94 34.11 -28.19
C LEU A 145 -15.43 34.89 -29.39
N ASN A 146 -14.32 35.61 -29.22
CA ASN A 146 -13.80 36.56 -30.20
C ASN A 146 -12.39 36.19 -30.67
N SER A 147 -11.98 34.93 -30.58
CA SER A 147 -10.66 34.46 -31.04
C SER A 147 -10.37 34.90 -32.48
N LYS A 148 -9.16 35.43 -32.73
CA LYS A 148 -8.70 35.83 -34.06
C LYS A 148 -7.39 35.11 -34.40
N PHE A 149 -7.47 34.16 -35.32
CA PHE A 149 -6.30 33.37 -35.75
C PHE A 149 -5.48 34.14 -36.80
N LEU A 150 -4.58 35.03 -36.36
CA LEU A 150 -3.66 35.74 -37.25
C LEU A 150 -2.65 34.76 -37.87
N PRO A 151 -2.30 34.88 -39.17
CA PRO A 151 -1.35 33.98 -39.81
C PRO A 151 0.00 33.93 -39.10
N GLU A 152 0.57 35.09 -38.71
CA GLU A 152 1.86 35.13 -38.02
C GLU A 152 1.84 34.43 -36.65
N GLU A 153 0.77 34.60 -35.86
CA GLU A 153 0.62 33.98 -34.54
C GLU A 153 0.41 32.47 -34.68
N LEU A 154 -0.42 32.06 -35.65
CA LEU A 154 -0.70 30.67 -35.92
C LEU A 154 0.54 29.92 -36.41
N ASP A 155 1.33 30.52 -37.30
CA ASP A 155 2.57 29.91 -37.78
C ASP A 155 3.59 29.77 -36.64
N ALA A 156 3.70 30.76 -35.76
CA ALA A 156 4.53 30.66 -34.55
C ALA A 156 4.05 29.54 -33.61
N GLN A 157 2.74 29.39 -33.39
CA GLN A 157 2.20 28.31 -32.55
C GLN A 157 2.33 26.93 -33.20
N ARG A 158 2.25 26.83 -34.54
CA ARG A 158 2.53 25.58 -35.27
C ARG A 158 3.99 25.16 -35.11
N ASP A 159 4.93 26.10 -35.22
CA ASP A 159 6.35 25.83 -35.01
C ASP A 159 6.62 25.37 -33.57
N ALA A 160 6.00 26.04 -32.58
CA ALA A 160 6.08 25.66 -31.18
C ALA A 160 5.47 24.27 -30.92
N ALA A 161 4.30 23.97 -31.50
CA ALA A 161 3.65 22.67 -31.40
C ALA A 161 4.49 21.57 -32.07
N ALA A 162 5.11 21.85 -33.21
CA ALA A 162 6.00 20.89 -33.88
C ALA A 162 7.23 20.59 -33.02
N TYR A 163 7.80 21.60 -32.36
CA TYR A 163 8.89 21.42 -31.40
C TYR A 163 8.45 20.57 -30.20
N GLU A 164 7.31 20.90 -29.59
CA GLU A 164 6.75 20.13 -28.47
C GLU A 164 6.49 18.67 -28.85
N VAL A 165 5.82 18.42 -29.97
CA VAL A 165 5.49 17.06 -30.41
C VAL A 165 6.78 16.24 -30.58
N ARG A 166 7.86 16.83 -31.11
CA ARG A 166 9.16 16.17 -31.18
C ARG A 166 9.77 15.91 -29.80
N GLU A 167 9.70 16.86 -28.88
CA GLU A 167 10.19 16.70 -27.50
C GLU A 167 9.41 15.63 -26.71
N VAL A 168 8.09 15.57 -26.89
CA VAL A 168 7.23 14.55 -26.27
C VAL A 168 7.52 13.18 -26.88
N ASN A 169 7.61 13.08 -28.21
CA ASN A 169 7.96 11.84 -28.91
C ASN A 169 9.35 11.31 -28.55
N ALA A 170 10.27 12.19 -28.16
CA ALA A 170 11.61 11.80 -27.72
C ALA A 170 11.62 11.15 -26.32
N LYS A 171 10.59 11.38 -25.50
CA LYS A 171 10.52 10.94 -24.08
C LYS A 171 9.43 9.88 -23.90
N PRO A 172 9.79 8.59 -23.79
CA PRO A 172 8.85 7.48 -23.69
C PRO A 172 7.79 7.66 -22.61
N GLU A 173 8.17 8.17 -21.43
CA GLU A 173 7.28 8.40 -20.30
C GLU A 173 6.14 9.39 -20.59
N MET A 174 6.34 10.31 -21.54
CA MET A 174 5.33 11.31 -21.93
C MET A 174 4.48 10.83 -23.11
N ILE A 175 5.06 10.15 -24.11
CA ILE A 175 4.33 9.72 -25.32
C ILE A 175 3.59 8.39 -25.16
N LEU A 176 4.05 7.47 -24.30
CA LEU A 176 3.43 6.15 -24.16
C LEU A 176 1.99 6.18 -23.63
N PRO A 177 1.61 7.07 -22.68
CA PRO A 177 0.22 7.28 -22.32
C PRO A 177 -0.64 7.68 -23.52
N GLU A 178 -0.09 8.33 -24.54
CA GLU A 178 -0.83 8.67 -25.75
C GLU A 178 -0.98 7.44 -26.68
N ILE A 179 0.14 6.76 -26.95
CA ILE A 179 0.17 5.58 -27.83
C ILE A 179 -0.73 4.46 -27.30
N ILE A 180 -0.79 4.24 -25.98
CA ILE A 180 -1.65 3.18 -25.42
C ILE A 180 -3.13 3.44 -25.71
N HIS A 181 -3.59 4.70 -25.78
CA HIS A 181 -4.97 5.02 -26.16
C HIS A 181 -5.23 4.77 -27.65
N THR A 182 -4.32 5.21 -28.51
CA THR A 182 -4.46 5.01 -29.97
C THR A 182 -4.47 3.52 -30.30
N VAL A 183 -3.68 2.69 -29.60
CA VAL A 183 -3.72 1.23 -29.79
C VAL A 183 -4.99 0.60 -29.19
N ALA A 184 -5.44 1.07 -28.01
CA ALA A 184 -6.62 0.52 -27.34
C ALA A 184 -7.92 0.78 -28.11
N TYR A 185 -8.11 1.99 -28.60
CA TYR A 185 -9.36 2.48 -29.19
C TYR A 185 -9.29 2.67 -30.72
N ARG A 186 -8.09 2.62 -31.31
CA ARG A 186 -7.83 2.78 -32.76
C ARG A 186 -8.43 4.07 -33.32
N ASP A 187 -8.95 4.03 -34.53
CA ASP A 187 -9.46 5.20 -35.27
C ASP A 187 -10.88 5.62 -34.79
N ASN A 188 -11.15 5.62 -33.48
CA ASN A 188 -12.45 5.99 -32.93
C ASN A 188 -12.33 6.76 -31.61
N THR A 189 -13.04 7.89 -31.48
CA THR A 189 -13.25 8.64 -30.23
C THR A 189 -11.98 8.79 -29.37
N LEU A 190 -11.85 8.04 -28.27
CA LEU A 190 -10.72 8.08 -27.34
C LEU A 190 -9.37 7.69 -27.94
N GLY A 191 -9.38 7.00 -29.10
CA GLY A 191 -8.17 6.65 -29.84
C GLY A 191 -7.69 7.75 -30.79
N ASN A 192 -8.45 8.85 -30.94
CA ASN A 192 -7.95 10.04 -31.60
C ASN A 192 -6.74 10.61 -30.85
N PRO A 193 -5.73 11.10 -31.58
CA PRO A 193 -4.52 11.61 -30.97
C PRO A 193 -4.81 12.89 -30.18
N LEU A 194 -4.33 12.98 -28.94
CA LEU A 194 -4.42 14.21 -28.14
C LEU A 194 -3.48 15.29 -28.66
N LEU A 195 -2.28 14.89 -29.11
CA LEU A 195 -1.31 15.78 -29.74
C LEU A 195 -1.56 15.85 -31.23
N CYS A 196 -1.45 17.04 -31.81
CA CYS A 196 -1.57 17.22 -33.26
C CYS A 196 -0.49 16.39 -34.00
N PRO A 197 -0.88 15.44 -34.89
CA PRO A 197 0.09 14.67 -35.67
C PRO A 197 1.00 15.58 -36.50
N GLU A 198 2.28 15.26 -36.61
CA GLU A 198 3.28 16.15 -37.24
C GLU A 198 2.92 16.47 -38.70
N GLU A 199 2.39 15.50 -39.44
CA GLU A 199 1.89 15.66 -40.80
C GLU A 199 0.64 16.56 -40.92
N ARG A 200 -0.07 16.76 -39.81
CA ARG A 200 -1.30 17.57 -39.74
C ARG A 200 -1.04 19.00 -39.28
N ILE A 201 0.05 19.29 -38.56
CA ILE A 201 0.34 20.61 -37.99
C ILE A 201 0.25 21.72 -39.05
N SER A 202 0.87 21.53 -40.22
CA SER A 202 0.85 22.51 -41.32
C SER A 202 -0.53 22.71 -41.97
N GLN A 203 -1.44 21.75 -41.77
CA GLN A 203 -2.79 21.73 -42.37
C GLN A 203 -3.85 22.35 -41.45
N VAL A 204 -3.54 22.59 -40.17
CA VAL A 204 -4.49 23.19 -39.20
C VAL A 204 -4.49 24.70 -39.36
N ASP A 205 -5.38 25.25 -40.19
CA ASP A 205 -5.49 26.69 -40.49
C ASP A 205 -6.56 27.42 -39.68
N GLY A 206 -6.54 28.76 -39.73
CA GLY A 206 -7.50 29.61 -39.03
C GLY A 206 -8.97 29.29 -39.35
N PRO A 207 -9.36 29.10 -40.62
CA PRO A 207 -10.71 28.64 -40.98
C PRO A 207 -11.11 27.31 -40.34
N LEU A 208 -10.20 26.34 -40.26
CA LEU A 208 -10.45 25.05 -39.62
C LEU A 208 -10.66 25.20 -38.11
N LEU A 209 -9.81 25.99 -37.43
CA LEU A 209 -9.95 26.29 -36.00
C LEU A 209 -11.27 27.02 -35.71
N ALA A 210 -11.62 28.04 -36.50
CA ALA A 210 -12.88 28.75 -36.38
C ALA A 210 -14.09 27.84 -36.63
N GLY A 211 -13.98 26.90 -37.57
CA GLY A 211 -14.98 25.86 -37.82
C GLY A 211 -15.15 24.92 -36.62
N PHE A 212 -14.04 24.51 -35.99
CA PHE A 212 -14.04 23.68 -34.78
C PHE A 212 -14.71 24.41 -33.62
N VAL A 213 -14.31 25.65 -33.33
CA VAL A 213 -14.92 26.50 -32.29
C VAL A 213 -16.42 26.64 -32.53
N LYS A 214 -16.84 27.03 -33.74
CA LYS A 214 -18.26 27.17 -34.11
C LYS A 214 -19.06 25.88 -33.91
N THR A 215 -18.43 24.74 -34.12
CA THR A 215 -19.09 23.42 -34.02
C THR A 215 -19.27 22.99 -32.57
N TRP A 216 -18.24 23.14 -31.74
CA TRP A 216 -18.18 22.53 -30.40
C TRP A 216 -18.42 23.51 -29.25
N PHE A 217 -18.14 24.82 -29.41
CA PHE A 217 -18.27 25.83 -28.33
C PHE A 217 -19.71 26.33 -28.24
N ARG A 218 -20.60 25.43 -27.84
CA ARG A 218 -22.05 25.68 -27.73
C ARG A 218 -22.46 25.90 -26.27
N PRO A 219 -23.50 26.71 -26.00
CA PRO A 219 -23.87 27.07 -24.64
C PRO A 219 -24.32 25.86 -23.81
N GLU A 220 -24.99 24.86 -24.40
CA GLU A 220 -25.40 23.63 -23.71
C GLU A 220 -24.24 22.73 -23.28
N ARG A 221 -23.02 22.99 -23.80
CA ARG A 221 -21.78 22.26 -23.52
C ARG A 221 -20.80 23.04 -22.66
N MET A 222 -21.26 24.16 -22.10
CA MET A 222 -20.43 25.10 -21.36
C MET A 222 -20.81 25.14 -19.89
N VAL A 223 -19.79 25.10 -19.02
CA VAL A 223 -19.91 25.35 -17.59
C VAL A 223 -18.96 26.48 -17.21
N VAL A 224 -19.50 27.54 -16.60
CA VAL A 224 -18.71 28.59 -15.93
C VAL A 224 -18.65 28.23 -14.45
N ALA A 225 -17.47 27.95 -13.92
CA ALA A 225 -17.29 27.59 -12.51
C ALA A 225 -16.46 28.63 -11.77
N GLY A 226 -16.75 28.84 -10.48
CA GLY A 226 -15.98 29.75 -9.62
C GLY A 226 -15.87 29.24 -8.18
N ALA A 227 -14.65 29.25 -7.65
CA ALA A 227 -14.33 28.99 -6.25
C ALA A 227 -13.89 30.29 -5.56
N GLY A 228 -14.51 30.62 -4.42
CA GLY A 228 -14.23 31.86 -3.68
C GLY A 228 -14.85 33.13 -4.30
N ILE A 229 -15.90 32.97 -5.11
CA ILE A 229 -16.64 34.07 -5.76
C ILE A 229 -18.12 33.99 -5.37
N PRO A 230 -18.80 35.11 -5.07
CA PRO A 230 -20.24 35.12 -4.82
C PRO A 230 -21.04 34.59 -6.03
N HIS A 231 -22.01 33.69 -5.77
CA HIS A 231 -22.77 33.04 -6.84
C HIS A 231 -23.46 34.03 -7.78
N GLN A 232 -24.16 35.02 -7.20
CA GLN A 232 -24.93 35.99 -7.97
C GLN A 232 -24.03 36.85 -8.87
N GLU A 233 -22.84 37.21 -8.39
CA GLU A 233 -21.84 37.95 -9.17
C GLU A 233 -21.39 37.14 -10.39
N LEU A 234 -21.04 35.85 -10.20
CA LEU A 234 -20.63 35.01 -11.32
C LEU A 234 -21.77 34.76 -12.32
N VAL A 235 -23.01 34.61 -11.84
CA VAL A 235 -24.19 34.47 -12.71
C VAL A 235 -24.39 35.71 -13.58
N GLU A 236 -24.25 36.90 -13.01
CA GLU A 236 -24.36 38.18 -13.73
C GLU A 236 -23.24 38.33 -14.77
N LEU A 237 -22.00 38.00 -14.40
CA LEU A 237 -20.85 38.02 -15.31
C LEU A 237 -21.03 36.99 -16.44
N ALA A 238 -21.45 35.77 -16.13
CA ALA A 238 -21.70 34.73 -17.12
C ALA A 238 -22.85 35.11 -18.07
N GLN A 239 -23.93 35.71 -17.55
CA GLN A 239 -25.03 36.23 -18.36
C GLN A 239 -24.57 37.37 -19.27
N LYS A 240 -23.75 38.29 -18.76
CA LYS A 240 -23.18 39.41 -19.53
C LYS A 240 -22.33 38.93 -20.71
N HIS A 241 -21.49 37.91 -20.49
CA HIS A 241 -20.51 37.48 -21.49
C HIS A 241 -21.03 36.37 -22.41
N PHE A 242 -21.77 35.40 -21.89
CA PHE A 242 -22.19 34.20 -22.63
C PHE A 242 -23.70 34.15 -22.88
N GLY A 243 -24.50 35.06 -22.33
CA GLY A 243 -25.97 35.01 -22.40
C GLY A 243 -26.56 35.13 -23.81
N ASP A 244 -25.85 35.79 -24.73
CA ASP A 244 -26.28 36.00 -26.12
C ASP A 244 -25.93 34.84 -27.06
N LEU A 245 -25.24 33.80 -26.56
CA LEU A 245 -24.97 32.59 -27.34
C LEU A 245 -26.28 31.91 -27.74
N SER A 246 -26.44 31.69 -29.05
CA SER A 246 -27.62 31.01 -29.60
C SER A 246 -27.56 29.51 -29.33
N ALA A 247 -28.49 28.99 -28.54
CA ALA A 247 -28.68 27.55 -28.39
C ALA A 247 -29.36 26.98 -29.67
N PRO A 248 -28.85 25.91 -30.29
CA PRO A 248 -29.54 25.26 -31.39
C PRO A 248 -30.88 24.66 -30.90
N ALA A 249 -31.97 24.95 -31.60
CA ALA A 249 -33.27 24.36 -31.32
C ALA A 249 -33.25 22.86 -31.63
N THR A 250 -33.07 22.01 -30.61
CA THR A 250 -33.16 20.55 -30.77
C THR A 250 -34.24 19.98 -29.86
N GLN A 251 -35.18 19.24 -30.46
CA GLN A 251 -36.24 18.51 -29.78
C GLN A 251 -35.66 17.51 -28.78
N GLN A 252 -36.15 17.54 -27.54
CA GLN A 252 -35.84 16.55 -26.52
C GLN A 252 -36.17 15.14 -27.01
N LYS A 253 -35.13 14.34 -27.27
CA LYS A 253 -35.09 12.98 -26.75
C LYS A 253 -33.92 12.94 -25.78
N SER A 254 -34.24 12.96 -24.49
CA SER A 254 -33.29 12.75 -23.42
C SER A 254 -32.44 11.50 -23.76
N PRO A 255 -31.10 11.55 -23.73
CA PRO A 255 -30.34 10.32 -23.67
C PRO A 255 -30.76 9.59 -22.40
N THR A 256 -31.28 8.37 -22.55
CA THR A 256 -31.71 7.48 -21.47
C THR A 256 -30.52 7.10 -20.60
N TYR A 257 -30.21 7.95 -19.63
CA TYR A 257 -29.38 7.62 -18.46
C TYR A 257 -30.01 8.16 -17.17
N PHE A 258 -31.34 8.17 -17.10
CA PHE A 258 -32.08 8.48 -15.87
C PHE A 258 -33.07 7.36 -15.52
N LEU A 259 -32.81 6.80 -14.32
CA LEU A 259 -33.68 6.09 -13.39
C LEU A 259 -34.18 4.67 -13.72
N ASN A 260 -33.77 3.74 -12.86
CA ASN A 260 -34.68 2.75 -12.30
C ASN A 260 -34.42 2.55 -10.80
N LEU A 261 -34.67 3.59 -10.00
CA LEU A 261 -34.91 3.43 -8.56
C LEU A 261 -35.73 4.58 -7.97
N ALA A 262 -36.94 4.82 -8.48
CA ALA A 262 -37.99 5.49 -7.71
C ALA A 262 -39.36 5.26 -8.37
N SER A 263 -40.38 5.04 -7.54
CA SER A 263 -41.83 4.99 -7.81
C SER A 263 -42.47 3.64 -8.19
N GLN A 264 -42.59 2.76 -7.18
CA GLN A 264 -43.89 2.10 -6.98
C GLN A 264 -44.87 3.17 -6.47
N LEU A 265 -45.72 3.71 -7.35
CA LEU A 265 -47.03 4.28 -7.04
C LEU A 265 -47.70 4.62 -8.38
N LYS A 266 -48.73 3.83 -8.75
CA LYS A 266 -49.56 4.07 -9.93
C LYS A 266 -50.48 5.28 -9.69
N PRO A 267 -50.78 6.06 -10.73
CA PRO A 267 -52.20 6.21 -11.09
C PRO A 267 -52.48 6.06 -12.59
N GLN A 268 -53.74 5.74 -12.87
CA GLN A 268 -54.35 5.34 -14.15
C GLN A 268 -54.53 6.47 -15.19
N PRO A 269 -54.85 6.13 -16.46
CA PRO A 269 -54.82 7.06 -17.58
C PRO A 269 -56.18 7.77 -17.79
N SER A 270 -56.15 9.03 -18.22
CA SER A 270 -57.32 9.70 -18.79
C SER A 270 -57.05 10.16 -20.22
N LEU A 271 -57.83 9.57 -21.13
CA LEU A 271 -58.00 9.91 -22.54
C LEU A 271 -58.49 11.35 -22.74
N TYR A 272 -57.85 12.13 -23.61
CA TYR A 272 -58.54 13.00 -24.59
C TYR A 272 -57.63 13.33 -25.80
N LYS A 273 -58.05 12.80 -26.96
CA LYS A 273 -57.97 13.25 -28.37
C LYS A 273 -56.90 14.28 -28.83
N SER A 274 -55.94 13.80 -29.62
CA SER A 274 -55.82 13.88 -31.09
C SER A 274 -56.44 15.04 -31.93
N ILE A 275 -55.57 15.55 -32.83
CA ILE A 275 -55.76 16.14 -34.19
C ILE A 275 -56.09 17.65 -34.24
N THR A 276 -55.20 18.50 -34.80
CA THR A 276 -55.16 18.91 -36.23
C THR A 276 -54.01 19.90 -36.51
N THR A 277 -53.53 19.90 -37.75
CA THR A 277 -52.89 20.99 -38.52
C THR A 277 -51.40 20.83 -38.82
N ALA A 278 -51.16 20.25 -40.00
CA ALA A 278 -49.94 20.40 -40.77
C ALA A 278 -49.82 21.83 -41.34
N ALA A 279 -48.59 22.21 -41.71
CA ALA A 279 -48.18 23.36 -42.51
C ALA A 279 -47.88 24.69 -41.78
N THR A 280 -46.64 24.79 -41.30
CA THR A 280 -45.68 25.84 -41.71
C THR A 280 -44.30 25.32 -41.31
N LEU A 281 -43.49 24.91 -42.29
CA LEU A 281 -42.07 24.62 -42.07
C LEU A 281 -41.32 25.95 -42.01
N PRO A 282 -40.72 26.35 -40.88
CA PRO A 282 -39.54 27.20 -40.95
C PRO A 282 -38.42 26.31 -41.47
N VAL A 283 -37.76 26.76 -42.54
CA VAL A 283 -36.49 26.20 -42.99
C VAL A 283 -35.50 26.35 -41.83
N HIS A 284 -35.33 25.29 -41.04
CA HIS A 284 -34.29 25.22 -40.02
C HIS A 284 -32.93 25.13 -40.74
N PRO A 285 -31.88 25.84 -40.26
CA PRO A 285 -30.53 25.58 -40.74
C PRO A 285 -30.23 24.09 -40.51
N PRO A 286 -29.64 23.38 -41.48
CA PRO A 286 -29.39 21.96 -41.35
C PRO A 286 -28.49 21.74 -40.13
N VAL A 287 -28.98 20.98 -39.16
CA VAL A 287 -28.15 20.46 -38.07
C VAL A 287 -27.06 19.62 -38.74
N ASP A 288 -25.79 19.97 -38.53
CA ASP A 288 -24.67 19.28 -39.14
C ASP A 288 -24.70 17.79 -38.75
N PRO A 289 -24.95 16.86 -39.69
CA PRO A 289 -24.98 15.43 -39.40
C PRO A 289 -23.67 14.93 -38.81
N GLU A 290 -22.53 15.56 -39.16
CA GLU A 290 -21.21 15.22 -38.63
C GLU A 290 -21.13 15.50 -37.12
N PHE A 291 -21.69 16.64 -36.66
CA PHE A 291 -21.75 16.98 -35.24
C PHE A 291 -22.52 15.95 -34.42
N ASN A 292 -23.75 15.58 -34.83
CA ASN A 292 -24.57 14.64 -34.06
C ASN A 292 -23.91 13.26 -33.98
N ASN A 293 -23.31 12.80 -35.08
CA ASN A 293 -22.61 11.53 -35.11
C ASN A 293 -21.41 11.51 -34.16
N LEU A 294 -20.57 12.55 -34.17
CA LEU A 294 -19.37 12.64 -33.33
C LEU A 294 -19.73 12.90 -31.86
N ALA A 295 -20.73 13.74 -31.58
CA ALA A 295 -21.17 14.05 -30.21
C ALA A 295 -21.83 12.83 -29.51
N GLN A 296 -22.45 11.93 -30.27
CA GLN A 296 -23.08 10.71 -29.74
C GLN A 296 -22.21 9.46 -29.90
N ALA A 297 -21.00 9.61 -30.46
CA ALA A 297 -20.10 8.49 -30.71
C ALA A 297 -19.64 7.85 -29.40
N ARG A 298 -19.90 6.55 -29.27
CA ARG A 298 -19.42 5.78 -28.12
C ARG A 298 -17.98 5.30 -28.32
N ALA A 299 -17.24 5.30 -27.22
CA ALA A 299 -15.95 4.65 -27.17
C ALA A 299 -16.09 3.16 -27.46
N ARG A 300 -15.19 2.64 -28.28
CA ARG A 300 -15.13 1.22 -28.60
C ARG A 300 -13.72 0.74 -28.36
N TYR A 301 -13.53 0.08 -27.24
CA TYR A 301 -12.27 -0.57 -26.94
C TYR A 301 -12.08 -1.80 -27.84
N THR A 302 -10.87 -1.99 -28.34
CA THR A 302 -10.52 -3.09 -29.24
C THR A 302 -9.37 -3.95 -28.72
N GLY A 303 -8.65 -3.47 -27.71
CA GLY A 303 -7.34 -4.01 -27.34
C GLY A 303 -6.31 -3.84 -28.46
N GLY A 304 -5.12 -4.39 -28.28
CA GLY A 304 -4.12 -4.34 -29.35
C GLY A 304 -2.70 -4.59 -28.86
N HIS A 305 -1.78 -4.72 -29.80
CA HIS A 305 -0.36 -4.82 -29.52
C HIS A 305 0.40 -3.94 -30.50
N GLN A 306 1.33 -3.14 -29.98
CA GLN A 306 2.26 -2.37 -30.79
C GLN A 306 3.66 -2.43 -30.18
N PHE A 307 4.64 -2.70 -31.03
CA PHE A 307 6.07 -2.60 -30.70
C PHE A 307 6.70 -1.48 -31.50
N ILE A 308 7.40 -0.59 -30.80
CA ILE A 308 8.13 0.54 -31.36
C ILE A 308 9.61 0.31 -31.09
N HIS A 309 10.33 -0.05 -32.14
CA HIS A 309 11.76 -0.35 -32.03
C HIS A 309 12.56 0.95 -31.86
N ARG A 310 13.13 1.14 -30.67
CA ARG A 310 13.95 2.29 -30.26
C ARG A 310 15.17 1.80 -29.47
N PRO A 311 16.19 1.26 -30.15
CA PRO A 311 17.40 0.75 -29.50
C PRO A 311 18.29 1.84 -28.91
N ASP A 312 18.01 3.10 -29.23
CA ASP A 312 18.67 4.30 -28.73
C ASP A 312 18.27 4.67 -27.29
N LEU A 313 17.15 4.14 -26.79
CA LEU A 313 16.67 4.42 -25.43
C LEU A 313 17.48 3.66 -24.37
N GLU A 314 17.72 4.33 -23.25
CA GLU A 314 18.39 3.73 -22.09
C GLU A 314 17.53 2.68 -21.37
N LEU A 315 16.20 2.76 -21.47
CA LEU A 315 15.27 1.83 -20.86
C LEU A 315 14.28 1.31 -21.91
N THR A 316 13.82 0.08 -21.73
CA THR A 316 12.68 -0.47 -22.48
C THR A 316 11.40 -0.28 -21.68
N HIS A 317 10.41 0.38 -22.26
CA HIS A 317 9.16 0.72 -21.61
C HIS A 317 8.04 -0.22 -22.08
N LEU A 318 7.20 -0.66 -21.14
CA LEU A 318 6.10 -1.59 -21.35
C LEU A 318 4.84 -1.04 -20.69
N TYR A 319 3.74 -0.97 -21.44
CA TYR A 319 2.41 -0.65 -20.94
C TYR A 319 1.49 -1.83 -21.18
N ILE A 320 0.73 -2.22 -20.16
CA ILE A 320 -0.33 -3.23 -20.25
C ILE A 320 -1.61 -2.59 -19.70
N ALA A 321 -2.67 -2.58 -20.50
CA ALA A 321 -3.92 -1.93 -20.15
C ALA A 321 -5.15 -2.76 -20.53
N PHE A 322 -6.25 -2.52 -19.84
CA PHE A 322 -7.56 -3.10 -20.07
C PHE A 322 -8.61 -2.00 -20.13
N GLU A 323 -9.76 -2.30 -20.74
CA GLU A 323 -10.94 -1.44 -20.65
C GLU A 323 -11.48 -1.51 -19.21
N GLY A 324 -11.55 -0.36 -18.54
CA GLY A 324 -12.15 -0.26 -17.23
C GLY A 324 -13.63 0.10 -17.30
N VAL A 325 -14.13 0.81 -16.28
CA VAL A 325 -15.53 1.21 -16.19
C VAL A 325 -15.70 2.72 -16.44
N PRO A 326 -16.83 3.16 -17.05
CA PRO A 326 -17.15 4.58 -17.22
C PRO A 326 -17.25 5.33 -15.89
N ILE A 327 -17.10 6.66 -15.92
CA ILE A 327 -17.18 7.51 -14.71
C ILE A 327 -18.52 7.42 -13.96
N HIS A 328 -19.61 7.10 -14.66
CA HIS A 328 -20.94 6.97 -14.07
C HIS A 328 -21.22 5.60 -13.44
N ASP A 329 -20.30 4.64 -13.60
CA ASP A 329 -20.45 3.30 -13.07
C ASP A 329 -20.14 3.26 -11.56
N PRO A 330 -20.97 2.62 -10.72
CA PRO A 330 -20.70 2.52 -9.28
C PRO A 330 -19.38 1.80 -8.95
N ASP A 331 -18.88 0.95 -9.86
CA ASP A 331 -17.61 0.24 -9.68
C ASP A 331 -16.38 1.15 -9.83
N ILE A 332 -16.56 2.42 -10.20
CA ILE A 332 -15.45 3.36 -10.38
C ILE A 332 -14.62 3.55 -9.10
N TYR A 333 -15.27 3.55 -7.93
CA TYR A 333 -14.61 3.69 -6.63
C TYR A 333 -13.77 2.46 -6.28
N ALA A 334 -14.24 1.26 -6.62
CA ALA A 334 -13.46 0.04 -6.45
C ALA A 334 -12.26 0.02 -7.40
N LEU A 335 -12.42 0.45 -8.66
CA LEU A 335 -11.33 0.52 -9.63
C LEU A 335 -10.28 1.60 -9.28
N ALA A 336 -10.71 2.76 -8.78
CA ALA A 336 -9.82 3.80 -8.24
C ALA A 336 -9.07 3.30 -6.98
N THR A 337 -9.76 2.59 -6.08
CA THR A 337 -9.13 1.97 -4.92
C THR A 337 -8.11 0.90 -5.35
N MET A 338 -8.39 0.16 -6.42
CA MET A 338 -7.48 -0.83 -7.01
C MET A 338 -6.23 -0.20 -7.60
N GLN A 339 -6.34 0.97 -8.23
CA GLN A 339 -5.19 1.74 -8.71
C GLN A 339 -4.27 2.12 -7.55
N ILE A 340 -4.83 2.64 -6.45
CA ILE A 340 -4.04 3.02 -5.26
C ILE A 340 -3.46 1.79 -4.53
N LEU A 341 -4.20 0.69 -4.46
CA LEU A 341 -3.74 -0.58 -3.90
C LEU A 341 -2.52 -1.13 -4.66
N LEU A 342 -2.60 -1.15 -5.99
CA LEU A 342 -1.47 -1.53 -6.84
C LEU A 342 -0.33 -0.51 -6.71
N GLY A 343 -0.65 0.78 -6.77
CA GLY A 343 0.28 1.90 -6.60
C GLY A 343 1.52 1.77 -7.47
N GLY A 344 2.71 1.84 -6.86
CA GLY A 344 4.00 1.74 -7.52
C GLY A 344 4.76 3.06 -7.58
N GLY A 345 5.72 3.15 -8.50
CA GLY A 345 6.59 4.32 -8.67
C GLY A 345 7.91 3.99 -9.34
N GLY A 346 8.90 4.86 -9.14
CA GLY A 346 10.29 4.58 -9.51
C GLY A 346 11.02 3.78 -8.43
N SER A 347 12.01 2.99 -8.84
CA SER A 347 12.93 2.20 -8.01
C SER A 347 13.68 3.09 -7.02
N PHE A 348 13.93 4.35 -7.41
CA PHE A 348 14.50 5.39 -6.56
C PHE A 348 13.47 6.49 -6.29
N SER A 349 13.11 6.68 -5.02
CA SER A 349 12.27 7.78 -4.56
C SER A 349 12.93 8.48 -3.38
N ALA A 350 13.40 9.71 -3.58
CA ALA A 350 14.04 10.53 -2.54
C ALA A 350 13.04 11.15 -1.54
N GLY A 351 11.87 10.54 -1.35
CA GLY A 351 10.82 11.05 -0.46
C GLY A 351 10.71 10.32 0.87
N GLY A 352 10.14 11.00 1.87
CA GLY A 352 9.77 10.38 3.14
C GLY A 352 8.55 9.44 3.04
N PRO A 353 8.14 8.83 4.17
CA PRO A 353 6.95 7.97 4.24
C PRO A 353 5.70 8.64 3.66
N GLY A 354 4.83 7.85 3.01
CA GLY A 354 3.54 8.32 2.46
C GLY A 354 3.44 8.33 0.92
N LYS A 355 4.54 8.11 0.20
CA LYS A 355 4.55 8.09 -1.30
C LYS A 355 4.09 6.78 -1.95
N GLY A 356 3.38 5.91 -1.22
CA GLY A 356 2.94 4.62 -1.75
C GLY A 356 4.00 3.51 -1.78
N MET A 357 5.07 3.61 -0.97
CA MET A 357 6.12 2.56 -0.87
C MET A 357 5.59 1.20 -0.37
N TYR A 358 4.42 1.19 0.28
CA TYR A 358 3.73 -0.03 0.75
C TYR A 358 2.65 -0.53 -0.22
N SER A 359 2.61 0.00 -1.43
CA SER A 359 1.70 -0.51 -2.47
C SER A 359 2.22 -1.81 -3.07
N ARG A 360 1.34 -2.59 -3.71
CA ARG A 360 1.71 -3.93 -4.21
C ARG A 360 2.79 -3.89 -5.28
N LEU A 361 2.74 -2.96 -6.22
CA LEU A 361 3.76 -2.88 -7.27
C LEU A 361 5.12 -2.43 -6.70
N TYR A 362 5.11 -1.58 -5.68
CA TYR A 362 6.36 -1.23 -5.02
C TYR A 362 6.96 -2.45 -4.28
N THR A 363 6.18 -3.06 -3.40
CA THR A 363 6.63 -4.17 -2.55
C THR A 363 6.85 -5.48 -3.30
N HIS A 364 5.98 -5.84 -4.24
CA HIS A 364 6.08 -7.11 -4.99
C HIS A 364 7.01 -7.01 -6.20
N ILE A 365 7.19 -5.82 -6.79
CA ILE A 365 7.97 -5.64 -8.02
C ILE A 365 9.28 -4.90 -7.74
N LEU A 366 9.21 -3.62 -7.36
CA LEU A 366 10.41 -2.78 -7.27
C LEU A 366 11.42 -3.26 -6.22
N ASN A 367 10.95 -3.81 -5.09
CA ASN A 367 11.83 -4.34 -4.04
C ASN A 367 12.50 -5.67 -4.41
N HIS A 368 11.90 -6.47 -5.30
CA HIS A 368 12.37 -7.82 -5.62
C HIS A 368 13.06 -7.92 -6.99
N HIS A 369 12.78 -6.98 -7.89
CA HIS A 369 13.26 -7.01 -9.27
C HIS A 369 14.06 -5.75 -9.58
N PRO A 370 15.35 -5.68 -9.19
CA PRO A 370 16.20 -4.50 -9.40
C PRO A 370 16.39 -4.17 -10.89
N GLN A 371 16.11 -5.11 -11.78
CA GLN A 371 16.09 -4.89 -13.22
C GLN A 371 14.91 -4.04 -13.73
N ILE A 372 13.94 -3.74 -12.88
CA ILE A 372 12.78 -2.89 -13.18
C ILE A 372 13.02 -1.53 -12.53
N ASP A 373 13.17 -0.50 -13.36
CA ASP A 373 13.44 0.85 -12.89
C ASP A 373 12.17 1.58 -12.45
N HIS A 374 11.04 1.32 -13.10
CA HIS A 374 9.75 1.94 -12.78
C HIS A 374 8.65 0.91 -12.96
N CYS A 375 7.66 0.91 -12.07
CA CYS A 375 6.46 0.09 -12.20
C CYS A 375 5.31 0.75 -11.44
N ALA A 376 4.26 1.19 -12.13
CA ALA A 376 3.11 1.85 -11.52
C ALA A 376 1.79 1.52 -12.20
N ALA A 377 0.71 1.52 -11.42
CA ALA A 377 -0.65 1.37 -11.92
C ALA A 377 -1.23 2.73 -12.30
N PHE A 378 -1.99 2.76 -13.40
CA PHE A 378 -2.67 3.96 -13.88
C PHE A 378 -4.15 3.67 -14.17
N HIS A 379 -4.97 4.72 -14.11
CA HIS A 379 -6.39 4.67 -14.40
C HIS A 379 -6.82 5.98 -15.07
N HIS A 380 -7.16 5.93 -16.36
CA HIS A 380 -7.66 7.08 -17.13
C HIS A 380 -9.16 6.93 -17.34
N ILE A 381 -9.95 7.88 -16.83
CA ILE A 381 -11.41 7.76 -16.73
C ILE A 381 -12.08 8.71 -17.71
N TYR A 382 -13.09 8.23 -18.43
CA TYR A 382 -13.87 8.98 -19.40
C TYR A 382 -15.37 8.79 -19.18
N THR A 383 -16.19 9.55 -19.89
CA THR A 383 -17.66 9.55 -19.74
C THR A 383 -18.31 8.19 -19.97
N ASP A 384 -17.85 7.42 -20.96
CA ASP A 384 -18.45 6.14 -21.38
C ASP A 384 -17.46 4.96 -21.46
N SER A 385 -16.21 5.14 -21.01
CA SER A 385 -15.19 4.08 -20.90
C SER A 385 -14.07 4.50 -19.95
N SER A 386 -13.10 3.62 -19.69
CA SER A 386 -11.84 3.97 -19.03
C SER A 386 -10.70 3.05 -19.45
N LEU A 387 -9.47 3.41 -19.11
CA LEU A 387 -8.28 2.61 -19.35
C LEU A 387 -7.57 2.34 -18.02
N PHE A 388 -7.45 1.08 -17.62
CA PHE A 388 -6.81 0.67 -16.37
C PHE A 388 -5.64 -0.25 -16.67
N GLY A 389 -4.48 -0.01 -16.07
CA GLY A 389 -3.29 -0.77 -16.43
C GLY A 389 -2.07 -0.56 -15.54
N ILE A 390 -0.98 -1.19 -15.95
CA ILE A 390 0.34 -1.07 -15.34
C ILE A 390 1.33 -0.62 -16.41
N ASN A 391 2.13 0.38 -16.08
CA ASN A 391 3.30 0.78 -16.86
C ASN A 391 4.58 0.28 -16.17
N THR A 392 5.64 0.06 -16.96
CA THR A 392 6.90 -0.47 -16.45
C THR A 392 8.06 0.03 -17.31
N ALA A 393 9.20 0.33 -16.70
CA ALA A 393 10.46 0.65 -17.38
C ALA A 393 11.55 -0.35 -16.95
N LEU A 394 12.27 -0.89 -17.93
CA LEU A 394 13.21 -2.00 -17.77
C LEU A 394 14.61 -1.60 -18.20
N TYR A 395 15.63 -2.04 -17.48
CA TYR A 395 17.01 -1.89 -17.93
C TYR A 395 17.29 -2.73 -19.20
N PRO A 396 18.19 -2.31 -20.11
CA PRO A 396 18.41 -2.96 -21.40
C PRO A 396 18.88 -4.42 -21.32
N SER A 397 19.45 -4.81 -20.17
CA SER A 397 19.88 -6.18 -19.89
C SER A 397 18.72 -7.16 -19.72
N THR A 398 17.48 -6.67 -19.57
CA THR A 398 16.30 -7.47 -19.27
C THR A 398 15.32 -7.46 -20.43
N SER A 399 14.90 -8.65 -20.84
CA SER A 399 13.93 -8.79 -21.92
C SER A 399 12.51 -8.58 -21.39
N PRO A 400 11.62 -7.86 -22.12
CA PRO A 400 10.20 -7.77 -21.78
C PRO A 400 9.53 -9.13 -21.56
N ASN A 401 9.98 -10.18 -22.27
CA ASN A 401 9.48 -11.55 -22.11
C ASN A 401 9.70 -12.12 -20.69
N GLN A 402 10.74 -11.66 -19.99
CA GLN A 402 11.05 -12.12 -18.63
C GLN A 402 10.18 -11.45 -17.57
N VAL A 403 9.72 -10.21 -17.83
CA VAL A 403 8.99 -9.40 -16.85
C VAL A 403 7.48 -9.46 -17.03
N LEU A 404 7.02 -9.66 -18.28
CA LEU A 404 5.58 -9.77 -18.59
C LEU A 404 4.84 -10.78 -17.69
N PRO A 405 5.36 -12.00 -17.40
CA PRO A 405 4.70 -12.94 -16.51
C PRO A 405 4.57 -12.42 -15.07
N THR A 406 5.56 -11.67 -14.59
CA THR A 406 5.54 -11.06 -13.26
C THR A 406 4.47 -9.99 -13.14
N ILE A 407 4.32 -9.14 -14.16
CA ILE A 407 3.25 -8.12 -14.20
C ILE A 407 1.88 -8.79 -14.34
N ALA A 408 1.76 -9.79 -15.22
CA ALA A 408 0.56 -10.62 -15.37
C ALA A 408 0.13 -11.27 -14.04
N TYR A 409 1.10 -11.75 -13.27
CA TYR A 409 0.85 -12.32 -11.96
C TYR A 409 0.21 -11.29 -11.01
N GLN A 410 0.60 -10.02 -11.04
CA GLN A 410 -0.02 -8.98 -10.20
C GLN A 410 -1.51 -8.82 -10.50
N PHE A 411 -1.92 -8.74 -11.77
CA PHE A 411 -3.35 -8.75 -12.13
C PHE A 411 -4.05 -10.03 -11.66
N SER A 412 -3.41 -11.19 -11.81
CA SER A 412 -3.98 -12.47 -11.37
C SER A 412 -4.21 -12.52 -9.85
N THR A 413 -3.39 -11.84 -9.04
CA THR A 413 -3.59 -11.79 -7.59
C THR A 413 -4.90 -11.10 -7.21
N LEU A 414 -5.35 -10.13 -8.01
CA LEU A 414 -6.64 -9.44 -7.78
C LEU A 414 -7.83 -10.29 -8.20
N LEU A 415 -7.65 -11.22 -9.14
CA LEU A 415 -8.67 -12.18 -9.55
C LEU A 415 -8.81 -13.33 -8.55
N TYR A 416 -7.70 -13.97 -8.20
CA TYR A 416 -7.70 -15.29 -7.56
C TYR A 416 -7.33 -15.27 -6.07
N LYS A 417 -6.64 -14.22 -5.58
CA LYS A 417 -6.32 -14.07 -4.15
C LYS A 417 -7.26 -13.06 -3.51
N ASN A 418 -7.53 -13.21 -2.21
CA ASN A 418 -8.28 -12.20 -1.47
C ASN A 418 -7.38 -10.99 -1.23
N VAL A 419 -7.91 -9.77 -1.35
CA VAL A 419 -7.20 -8.57 -0.90
C VAL A 419 -7.27 -8.50 0.62
N PRO A 420 -6.14 -8.51 1.36
CA PRO A 420 -6.16 -8.39 2.81
C PRO A 420 -6.82 -7.08 3.25
N ALA A 421 -7.61 -7.14 4.32
CA ALA A 421 -8.35 -5.97 4.83
C ALA A 421 -7.41 -4.79 5.16
N ALA A 422 -6.23 -5.05 5.73
CA ALA A 422 -5.26 -4.01 6.05
C ALA A 422 -4.70 -3.29 4.80
N GLU A 423 -4.53 -3.99 3.68
CA GLU A 423 -4.11 -3.37 2.42
C GLU A 423 -5.23 -2.55 1.80
N LEU A 424 -6.46 -3.08 1.83
CA LEU A 424 -7.63 -2.39 1.32
C LEU A 424 -7.90 -1.10 2.12
N GLU A 425 -7.89 -1.17 3.45
CA GLU A 425 -8.06 0.00 4.31
C GLU A 425 -6.95 1.03 4.13
N ARG A 426 -5.70 0.58 3.92
CA ARG A 426 -4.60 1.50 3.56
C ARG A 426 -4.86 2.20 2.23
N ALA A 427 -5.30 1.46 1.20
CA ALA A 427 -5.61 2.02 -0.11
C ALA A 427 -6.79 2.99 -0.06
N LYS A 428 -7.86 2.65 0.66
CA LYS A 428 -9.02 3.52 0.89
C LYS A 428 -8.63 4.81 1.59
N ASN A 429 -7.85 4.72 2.67
CA ASN A 429 -7.38 5.89 3.41
C ASN A 429 -6.43 6.75 2.57
N GLN A 430 -5.55 6.14 1.78
CA GLN A 430 -4.66 6.87 0.87
C GLN A 430 -5.44 7.58 -0.25
N LEU A 431 -6.47 6.93 -0.83
CA LEU A 431 -7.33 7.54 -1.84
C LEU A 431 -8.11 8.73 -1.26
N LYS A 432 -8.76 8.55 -0.11
CA LYS A 432 -9.49 9.63 0.60
C LYS A 432 -8.56 10.79 0.95
N SER A 433 -7.38 10.50 1.50
CA SER A 433 -6.37 11.52 1.80
C SER A 433 -5.94 12.28 0.56
N SER A 434 -5.69 11.59 -0.55
CA SER A 434 -5.30 12.23 -1.82
C SER A 434 -6.39 13.15 -2.35
N LEU A 435 -7.67 12.75 -2.25
CA LEU A 435 -8.80 13.56 -2.70
C LEU A 435 -8.94 14.84 -1.85
N VAL A 436 -8.94 14.71 -0.53
CA VAL A 436 -9.11 15.85 0.39
C VAL A 436 -7.95 16.83 0.28
N MET A 437 -6.71 16.33 0.24
CA MET A 437 -5.52 17.19 0.14
C MET A 437 -5.45 17.92 -1.21
N ALA A 438 -5.88 17.29 -2.31
CA ALA A 438 -5.88 17.94 -3.62
C ALA A 438 -6.81 19.17 -3.64
N LEU A 439 -7.95 19.08 -2.95
CA LEU A 439 -8.96 20.15 -2.88
C LEU A 439 -8.56 21.33 -1.97
N GLU A 440 -7.39 21.30 -1.34
CA GLU A 440 -6.82 22.47 -0.65
C GLU A 440 -6.39 23.56 -1.64
N SER A 441 -6.12 23.18 -2.90
CA SER A 441 -5.76 24.12 -3.97
C SER A 441 -7.00 24.68 -4.65
N ARG A 442 -7.14 26.02 -4.70
CA ARG A 442 -8.25 26.70 -5.38
C ARG A 442 -8.34 26.39 -6.87
N ALA A 443 -7.19 26.22 -7.52
CA ALA A 443 -7.16 25.85 -8.93
C ALA A 443 -7.75 24.45 -9.16
N VAL A 444 -7.48 23.51 -8.24
CA VAL A 444 -8.02 22.15 -8.29
C VAL A 444 -9.50 22.13 -7.89
N GLU A 445 -9.89 22.92 -6.88
CA GLU A 445 -11.29 23.05 -6.45
C GLU A 445 -12.22 23.52 -7.58
N VAL A 446 -11.81 24.56 -8.33
CA VAL A 446 -12.62 25.06 -9.46
C VAL A 446 -12.61 24.10 -10.65
N GLU A 447 -11.48 23.42 -10.91
CA GLU A 447 -11.41 22.39 -11.95
C GLU A 447 -12.34 21.22 -11.63
N ASP A 448 -12.29 20.72 -10.40
CA ASP A 448 -13.15 19.67 -9.89
C ASP A 448 -14.63 20.05 -10.04
N LEU A 449 -15.01 21.26 -9.59
CA LEU A 449 -16.36 21.78 -9.72
C LEU A 449 -16.80 21.85 -11.19
N GLY A 450 -15.97 22.44 -12.04
CA GLY A 450 -16.25 22.63 -13.47
C GLY A 450 -16.45 21.31 -14.21
N ARG A 451 -15.50 20.39 -14.05
CA ARG A 451 -15.53 19.07 -14.72
C ARG A 451 -16.66 18.19 -14.20
N GLN A 452 -16.88 18.15 -12.89
CA GLN A 452 -17.98 17.35 -12.34
C GLN A 452 -19.34 17.87 -12.78
N VAL A 453 -19.57 19.19 -12.76
CA VAL A 453 -20.83 19.75 -13.26
C VAL A 453 -20.98 19.51 -14.76
N LEU A 454 -19.89 19.57 -15.54
CA LEU A 454 -19.90 19.28 -16.97
C LEU A 454 -20.39 17.85 -17.24
N VAL A 455 -19.81 16.87 -16.54
CA VAL A 455 -20.05 15.42 -16.73
C VAL A 455 -21.32 14.92 -16.03
N HIS A 456 -21.51 15.23 -14.74
CA HIS A 456 -22.61 14.72 -13.92
C HIS A 456 -23.83 15.65 -13.87
N GLY A 457 -23.69 16.91 -14.26
CA GLY A 457 -24.72 17.92 -14.05
C GLY A 457 -24.84 18.40 -12.60
N ARG A 458 -24.02 17.86 -11.68
CA ARG A 458 -23.94 18.22 -10.26
C ARG A 458 -22.52 18.02 -9.74
N LYS A 459 -22.19 18.62 -8.60
CA LYS A 459 -21.01 18.24 -7.81
C LYS A 459 -21.35 17.05 -6.91
N ILE A 460 -20.55 15.99 -6.99
CA ILE A 460 -20.49 14.91 -6.01
C ILE A 460 -19.58 15.40 -4.88
N GLY A 461 -20.12 15.53 -3.68
CA GLY A 461 -19.37 16.05 -2.54
C GLY A 461 -18.23 15.11 -2.15
N VAL A 462 -17.17 15.66 -1.56
CA VAL A 462 -16.02 14.87 -1.06
C VAL A 462 -16.46 13.86 -0.02
N ASP A 463 -17.43 14.22 0.82
CA ASP A 463 -18.02 13.33 1.82
C ASP A 463 -18.74 12.15 1.14
N GLU A 464 -19.54 12.41 0.09
CA GLU A 464 -20.22 11.37 -0.70
C GLU A 464 -19.20 10.43 -1.37
N MET A 465 -18.10 10.98 -1.91
CA MET A 465 -17.01 10.18 -2.46
C MET A 465 -16.33 9.33 -1.38
N CYS A 466 -16.02 9.91 -0.22
CA CYS A 466 -15.41 9.19 0.91
C CYS A 466 -16.30 8.06 1.40
N GLU A 467 -17.61 8.30 1.54
CA GLU A 467 -18.59 7.27 1.91
C GLU A 467 -18.64 6.14 0.87
N ASN A 468 -18.58 6.45 -0.41
CA ASN A 468 -18.58 5.43 -1.47
C ASN A 468 -17.27 4.63 -1.49
N ILE A 469 -16.14 5.27 -1.20
CA ILE A 469 -14.85 4.58 -1.01
C ILE A 469 -14.92 3.66 0.22
N ASP A 470 -15.52 4.12 1.32
CA ASP A 470 -15.63 3.35 2.56
C ASP A 470 -16.49 2.09 2.42
N LYS A 471 -17.46 2.10 1.50
CA LYS A 471 -18.29 0.93 1.14
C LYS A 471 -17.55 -0.13 0.32
N VAL A 472 -16.35 0.16 -0.21
CA VAL A 472 -15.60 -0.82 -1.01
C VAL A 472 -15.11 -1.95 -0.12
N GLU A 473 -15.53 -3.18 -0.44
CA GLU A 473 -15.14 -4.40 0.25
C GLU A 473 -14.18 -5.28 -0.59
N PRO A 474 -13.45 -6.24 0.01
CA PRO A 474 -12.59 -7.16 -0.75
C PRO A 474 -13.33 -7.95 -1.84
N ALA A 475 -14.63 -8.22 -1.65
CA ALA A 475 -15.48 -8.87 -2.64
C ALA A 475 -15.68 -8.00 -3.89
N ASP A 476 -15.84 -6.68 -3.73
CA ASP A 476 -15.93 -5.73 -4.84
C ASP A 476 -14.63 -5.69 -5.64
N MET A 477 -13.48 -5.70 -4.95
CA MET A 477 -12.17 -5.72 -5.61
C MET A 477 -12.03 -6.92 -6.56
N ARG A 478 -12.41 -8.12 -6.10
CA ARG A 478 -12.40 -9.33 -6.95
C ARG A 478 -13.41 -9.25 -8.09
N ARG A 479 -14.65 -8.83 -7.78
CA ARG A 479 -15.73 -8.73 -8.77
C ARG A 479 -15.35 -7.76 -9.89
N VAL A 480 -14.84 -6.59 -9.54
CA VAL A 480 -14.41 -5.55 -10.49
C VAL A 480 -13.15 -5.99 -11.25
N ALA A 481 -12.18 -6.63 -10.59
CA ALA A 481 -11.04 -7.24 -11.28
C ALA A 481 -11.50 -8.26 -12.33
N GLY A 482 -12.48 -9.11 -11.97
CA GLY A 482 -13.10 -10.08 -12.89
C GLY A 482 -13.80 -9.43 -14.08
N ARG A 483 -14.46 -8.29 -13.85
CA ARG A 483 -15.11 -7.49 -14.89
C ARG A 483 -14.12 -6.81 -15.84
N VAL A 484 -13.00 -6.30 -15.34
CA VAL A 484 -12.02 -5.53 -16.14
C VAL A 484 -11.03 -6.44 -16.88
N PHE A 485 -10.43 -7.41 -16.20
CA PHE A 485 -9.36 -8.25 -16.76
C PHE A 485 -9.52 -9.76 -16.44
N GLY A 486 -10.70 -10.20 -15.99
CA GLY A 486 -11.06 -11.61 -15.84
C GLY A 486 -11.67 -12.24 -17.11
N GLU A 487 -12.41 -13.34 -16.96
CA GLU A 487 -13.00 -14.06 -18.11
C GLU A 487 -14.01 -13.24 -18.92
N SER A 488 -14.73 -12.36 -18.23
CA SER A 488 -15.68 -11.40 -18.82
C SER A 488 -15.03 -10.10 -19.28
N GLY A 489 -13.72 -9.92 -19.05
CA GLY A 489 -12.99 -8.69 -19.33
C GLY A 489 -12.57 -8.53 -20.79
N SER A 490 -12.23 -7.29 -21.15
CA SER A 490 -11.77 -6.96 -22.50
C SER A 490 -10.34 -7.45 -22.76
N ARG A 491 -9.97 -7.62 -24.03
CA ARG A 491 -8.62 -8.10 -24.43
C ARG A 491 -7.56 -7.06 -24.07
N ALA A 492 -6.42 -7.47 -23.53
CA ALA A 492 -5.37 -6.51 -23.17
C ALA A 492 -4.88 -5.65 -24.35
N THR A 493 -4.55 -4.40 -24.04
CA THR A 493 -3.74 -3.51 -24.89
C THR A 493 -2.31 -3.50 -24.38
N ILE A 494 -1.34 -3.73 -25.25
CA ILE A 494 0.08 -3.77 -24.89
C ILE A 494 0.89 -2.89 -25.84
N VAL A 495 1.68 -1.99 -25.26
CA VAL A 495 2.60 -1.15 -26.01
C VAL A 495 4.00 -1.33 -25.45
N ILE A 496 4.96 -1.58 -26.32
CA ILE A 496 6.37 -1.73 -25.96
C ILE A 496 7.18 -0.74 -26.79
N MET A 497 8.04 0.03 -26.14
CA MET A 497 8.99 0.93 -26.79
C MET A 497 10.39 0.65 -26.26
N GLY A 498 11.29 0.22 -27.14
CA GLY A 498 12.67 -0.11 -26.76
C GLY A 498 13.36 -1.04 -27.74
N SER A 499 14.39 -1.74 -27.27
CA SER A 499 15.27 -2.56 -28.12
C SER A 499 14.67 -3.91 -28.51
N GLN A 500 13.81 -4.50 -27.68
CA GLN A 500 13.27 -5.86 -27.86
C GLN A 500 11.74 -5.90 -27.79
N ASN A 501 11.14 -6.78 -28.61
CA ASN A 501 9.71 -7.09 -28.57
C ASN A 501 9.40 -8.32 -27.71
N VAL A 502 8.11 -8.52 -27.40
CA VAL A 502 7.56 -9.77 -26.89
C VAL A 502 7.18 -10.68 -28.08
N ASP A 503 8.07 -11.61 -28.43
CA ASP A 503 7.86 -12.57 -29.52
C ASP A 503 7.58 -14.02 -29.05
N ASP A 504 7.39 -14.23 -27.74
CA ASP A 504 7.03 -15.54 -27.20
C ASP A 504 5.56 -15.90 -27.50
N PRO A 505 5.27 -17.05 -28.14
CA PRO A 505 3.90 -17.55 -28.40
C PRO A 505 3.02 -17.73 -27.15
N GLN A 506 3.63 -17.99 -25.99
CA GLN A 506 2.92 -18.13 -24.70
C GLN A 506 2.57 -16.76 -24.12
N CYS A 507 3.48 -15.79 -24.21
CA CYS A 507 3.17 -14.39 -23.92
C CYS A 507 2.03 -13.91 -24.81
N ARG A 508 2.05 -14.22 -26.12
CA ARG A 508 0.94 -13.96 -27.07
C ARG A 508 -0.38 -14.58 -26.62
N THR A 509 -0.37 -15.74 -25.97
CA THR A 509 -1.59 -16.37 -25.43
C THR A 509 -2.18 -15.54 -24.27
N PHE A 510 -1.34 -15.06 -23.35
CA PHE A 510 -1.74 -14.09 -22.32
C PHE A 510 -2.24 -12.78 -22.93
N MET A 511 -1.64 -12.29 -24.03
CA MET A 511 -2.07 -11.06 -24.73
C MET A 511 -3.48 -11.15 -25.34
N PHE A 512 -4.03 -12.36 -25.56
CA PHE A 512 -5.28 -12.52 -26.31
C PHE A 512 -6.44 -13.13 -25.53
N ARG A 513 -6.20 -13.89 -24.46
CA ARG A 513 -7.22 -14.36 -23.51
C ARG A 513 -6.63 -14.55 -22.10
N PRO A 514 -7.06 -13.77 -21.09
CA PRO A 514 -6.57 -13.90 -19.70
C PRO A 514 -7.00 -15.20 -18.99
N THR A 515 -7.71 -16.12 -19.66
CA THR A 515 -8.47 -17.22 -19.06
C THR A 515 -7.75 -18.57 -18.95
N TYR A 516 -6.42 -18.63 -18.91
CA TYR A 516 -5.73 -19.93 -18.75
C TYR A 516 -4.90 -20.01 -17.46
N PRO A 517 -5.43 -20.68 -16.40
CA PRO A 517 -4.69 -21.00 -15.19
C PRO A 517 -3.35 -21.70 -15.49
N HIS A 518 -3.35 -22.60 -16.48
CA HIS A 518 -2.16 -23.37 -16.86
C HIS A 518 -1.11 -22.60 -17.68
N ALA A 519 -1.47 -21.50 -18.36
CA ALA A 519 -0.53 -20.76 -19.20
C ALA A 519 0.38 -19.85 -18.36
N VAL A 520 -0.20 -19.13 -17.39
CA VAL A 520 0.54 -18.30 -16.43
C VAL A 520 1.46 -19.18 -15.56
N GLN A 521 0.96 -20.32 -15.09
CA GLN A 521 1.74 -21.27 -14.30
C GLN A 521 2.87 -21.92 -15.14
N ARG A 522 2.65 -22.26 -16.41
CA ARG A 522 3.71 -22.80 -17.30
C ARG A 522 4.76 -21.76 -17.72
N LEU A 523 4.38 -20.50 -17.89
CA LEU A 523 5.32 -19.40 -18.16
C LEU A 523 6.24 -19.14 -16.96
N ILE A 524 5.68 -19.13 -15.75
CA ILE A 524 6.42 -18.98 -14.49
C ILE A 524 7.40 -20.15 -14.26
N TYR A 525 7.00 -21.39 -14.58
CA TYR A 525 7.85 -22.57 -14.39
C TYR A 525 9.01 -22.68 -15.40
N ARG A 526 8.92 -22.06 -16.59
CA ARG A 526 9.99 -22.12 -17.61
C ARG A 526 11.04 -21.03 -17.48
N SER A 527 10.71 -19.86 -16.93
CA SER A 527 11.71 -18.82 -16.64
C SER A 527 12.66 -19.19 -15.49
N ALA A 528 12.33 -20.24 -14.72
CA ALA A 528 13.13 -20.76 -13.60
C ALA A 528 14.16 -21.83 -13.99
N THR A 529 14.29 -22.19 -15.28
CA THR A 529 15.30 -23.18 -15.72
C THR A 529 16.45 -22.54 -16.51
N PRO A 530 17.72 -22.72 -16.11
CA PRO A 530 18.86 -22.42 -16.98
C PRO A 530 18.84 -23.33 -18.21
N LYS A 531 19.31 -22.83 -19.37
CA LYS A 531 19.45 -23.64 -20.59
C LYS A 531 20.45 -24.80 -20.38
N PRO A 532 20.27 -25.92 -21.11
CA PRO A 532 20.65 -27.26 -20.65
C PRO A 532 22.04 -27.68 -21.10
N GLY A 533 22.70 -28.45 -20.25
CA GLY A 533 23.85 -29.25 -20.60
C GLY A 533 23.84 -30.54 -19.80
N HIS A 534 22.93 -31.47 -20.13
CA HIS A 534 23.10 -32.93 -20.08
C HIS A 534 21.78 -33.61 -20.48
N ALA A 535 21.87 -34.50 -21.47
CA ALA A 535 20.75 -35.22 -22.05
C ALA A 535 20.19 -36.26 -21.06
N TRP A 536 18.86 -36.38 -20.99
CA TRP A 536 18.19 -37.54 -20.42
C TRP A 536 17.10 -38.04 -21.37
N SER A 537 17.00 -39.36 -21.46
CA SER A 537 16.23 -40.16 -22.42
C SER A 537 14.71 -40.08 -22.18
N PRO A 538 13.89 -40.28 -23.24
CA PRO A 538 12.44 -40.16 -23.16
C PRO A 538 11.77 -41.51 -22.79
N GLU A 539 11.77 -41.89 -21.52
CA GLU A 539 10.86 -42.93 -21.01
C GLU A 539 10.43 -42.57 -19.58
N ASP A 540 9.26 -41.92 -19.46
CA ASP A 540 8.34 -42.05 -18.32
C ASP A 540 7.06 -41.24 -18.60
N HIS A 541 6.17 -41.85 -19.38
CA HIS A 541 4.81 -41.37 -19.58
C HIS A 541 3.92 -41.83 -18.42
N ILE A 542 3.59 -40.93 -17.48
CA ILE A 542 2.47 -41.14 -16.57
C ILE A 542 1.16 -40.99 -17.36
N ARG A 543 0.41 -42.09 -17.45
CA ARG A 543 -0.89 -42.20 -18.13
C ARG A 543 -1.94 -41.35 -17.42
N VAL A 544 -2.62 -40.50 -18.19
CA VAL A 544 -3.87 -39.82 -17.79
C VAL A 544 -5.04 -40.78 -18.11
N PRO A 545 -5.96 -41.07 -17.18
CA PRO A 545 -7.16 -41.83 -17.51
C PRO A 545 -8.20 -40.92 -18.18
N THR A 546 -8.72 -41.36 -19.32
CA THR A 546 -9.87 -40.77 -20.02
C THR A 546 -11.19 -41.30 -19.44
N PRO A 547 -12.27 -40.50 -19.48
CA PRO A 547 -13.57 -40.90 -18.93
C PRO A 547 -14.31 -41.79 -19.95
N SER A 548 -14.89 -42.90 -19.48
CA SER A 548 -15.81 -43.71 -20.26
C SER A 548 -17.19 -43.79 -19.60
N SER A 549 -18.18 -43.42 -20.43
CA SER A 549 -19.57 -43.88 -20.50
C SER A 549 -20.41 -44.05 -19.23
N ALA A 550 -21.49 -43.27 -19.19
CA ALA A 550 -22.69 -43.50 -18.39
C ALA A 550 -23.43 -44.78 -18.80
N SER A 551 -23.94 -45.54 -17.81
CA SER A 551 -25.29 -46.13 -17.78
C SER A 551 -25.48 -46.98 -16.52
N ASP A 552 -26.69 -46.88 -15.94
CA ASP A 552 -27.38 -47.88 -15.10
C ASP A 552 -26.88 -48.10 -13.65
N LEU A 553 -27.68 -48.08 -12.57
CA LEU A 553 -29.14 -48.15 -12.36
C LEU A 553 -29.43 -47.82 -10.86
N THR A 554 -30.46 -46.97 -10.58
CA THR A 554 -31.53 -47.10 -9.54
C THR A 554 -31.16 -47.45 -8.08
N ASN A 555 -31.66 -46.86 -6.98
CA ASN A 555 -32.73 -45.90 -6.62
C ASN A 555 -32.60 -45.64 -5.07
N PRO A 556 -33.58 -45.11 -4.30
CA PRO A 556 -33.54 -43.78 -3.69
C PRO A 556 -33.59 -43.77 -2.15
N VAL A 557 -32.94 -42.81 -1.48
CA VAL A 557 -33.45 -42.27 -0.20
C VAL A 557 -33.04 -40.80 -0.09
N VAL A 558 -33.97 -39.90 -0.40
CA VAL A 558 -33.99 -38.57 0.17
C VAL A 558 -34.53 -38.73 1.60
N ALA A 559 -33.63 -38.65 2.58
CA ALA A 559 -33.98 -38.44 3.98
C ALA A 559 -33.19 -37.24 4.49
N SER A 560 -33.95 -36.28 5.00
CA SER A 560 -33.56 -35.00 5.57
C SER A 560 -32.63 -35.07 6.79
N LEU A 561 -31.81 -34.01 6.94
CA LEU A 561 -31.10 -33.46 8.13
C LEU A 561 -29.60 -33.82 8.28
N PRO A 562 -28.73 -32.95 8.86
CA PRO A 562 -28.80 -31.49 9.04
C PRO A 562 -27.54 -30.75 8.53
N CYS A 563 -27.60 -29.42 8.47
CA CYS A 563 -26.45 -28.53 8.31
C CYS A 563 -25.40 -28.76 9.41
N ILE A 564 -24.29 -29.42 9.08
CA ILE A 564 -23.09 -29.41 9.91
C ILE A 564 -22.24 -28.24 9.42
N ARG A 565 -22.22 -27.15 10.19
CA ARG A 565 -21.11 -26.20 10.15
C ARG A 565 -19.88 -26.98 10.63
N ASP A 566 -19.00 -27.38 9.72
CA ASP A 566 -17.66 -27.79 10.10
C ASP A 566 -17.04 -26.63 10.90
N LYS A 567 -16.63 -26.91 12.14
CA LYS A 567 -15.93 -25.92 12.97
C LYS A 567 -14.68 -25.49 12.21
N MET A 568 -14.60 -24.20 11.91
CA MET A 568 -13.42 -23.59 11.29
C MET A 568 -12.23 -23.78 12.22
N VAL A 569 -11.14 -24.36 11.71
CA VAL A 569 -9.90 -24.60 12.47
C VAL A 569 -8.97 -23.43 12.21
N THR A 570 -8.55 -22.75 13.27
CA THR A 570 -7.58 -21.64 13.18
C THR A 570 -6.14 -22.15 13.03
N LEU A 571 -5.23 -21.31 12.55
CA LEU A 571 -3.80 -21.67 12.47
C LEU A 571 -3.23 -21.98 13.86
N LEU A 572 -3.64 -21.21 14.89
CA LEU A 572 -3.20 -21.47 16.27
C LEU A 572 -3.67 -22.84 16.77
N GLU A 573 -4.92 -23.22 16.52
CA GLU A 573 -5.45 -24.54 16.87
C GLU A 573 -4.77 -25.66 16.11
N TYR A 574 -4.44 -25.44 14.84
CA TYR A 574 -3.74 -26.43 14.02
C TYR A 574 -2.29 -26.63 14.50
N LEU A 575 -1.56 -25.54 14.74
CA LEU A 575 -0.17 -25.57 15.20
C LEU A 575 -0.01 -26.31 16.54
N ARG A 576 -0.97 -26.12 17.45
CA ARG A 576 -1.02 -26.79 18.77
C ARG A 576 -1.06 -28.32 18.68
N LYS A 577 -1.41 -28.90 17.53
CA LYS A 577 -1.36 -30.35 17.32
C LYS A 577 0.08 -30.89 17.26
N TYR A 578 1.04 -30.04 16.88
CA TYR A 578 2.41 -30.47 16.58
C TYR A 578 3.47 -29.77 17.44
N THR A 579 3.21 -28.55 17.89
CA THR A 579 4.18 -27.69 18.58
C THR A 579 3.56 -27.06 19.82
N VAL A 580 4.31 -27.01 20.92
CA VAL A 580 3.90 -26.34 22.16
C VAL A 580 4.07 -24.82 22.03
N ILE A 581 3.10 -24.05 22.54
CA ILE A 581 3.10 -22.59 22.42
C ILE A 581 3.44 -21.94 23.76
N ASP A 582 4.44 -21.07 23.74
CA ASP A 582 4.85 -20.21 24.84
C ASP A 582 4.49 -18.75 24.56
N LEU A 583 4.22 -17.99 25.63
CA LEU A 583 3.90 -16.57 25.58
C LEU A 583 5.18 -15.73 25.60
N ASP A 584 5.37 -14.84 24.63
CA ASP A 584 6.49 -13.87 24.60
C ASP A 584 6.08 -12.50 25.17
N SER A 585 5.52 -12.47 26.39
CA SER A 585 5.05 -11.25 27.06
C SER A 585 4.79 -11.48 28.55
N ASN A 586 4.90 -10.43 29.38
CA ASN A 586 4.43 -10.46 30.78
C ASN A 586 2.98 -9.95 30.93
N ASP A 587 2.22 -9.91 29.84
CA ASP A 587 0.83 -9.44 29.83
C ASP A 587 -0.15 -10.56 30.24
N VAL A 588 -0.83 -10.33 31.36
CA VAL A 588 -1.83 -11.25 31.92
C VAL A 588 -3.04 -11.42 31.01
N ALA A 589 -3.48 -10.36 30.32
CA ALA A 589 -4.63 -10.41 29.43
C ALA A 589 -4.32 -11.27 28.19
N LEU A 590 -3.09 -11.18 27.64
CA LEU A 590 -2.65 -12.06 26.56
C LEU A 590 -2.56 -13.52 27.02
N ALA A 591 -2.00 -13.75 28.20
CA ALA A 591 -1.91 -15.09 28.78
C ALA A 591 -3.28 -15.73 28.97
N GLU A 592 -4.28 -14.98 29.45
CA GLU A 592 -5.66 -15.45 29.61
C GLU A 592 -6.36 -15.69 28.27
N LYS A 593 -6.27 -14.73 27.36
CA LYS A 593 -6.96 -14.76 26.06
C LYS A 593 -6.57 -15.98 25.22
N PHE A 594 -5.30 -16.37 25.27
CA PHE A 594 -4.75 -17.40 24.40
C PHE A 594 -4.40 -18.69 25.12
N LYS A 595 -5.00 -19.02 26.27
CA LYS A 595 -4.76 -20.32 26.92
C LYS A 595 -5.03 -21.52 25.98
N PRO A 596 -4.32 -22.67 26.16
CA PRO A 596 -3.18 -22.87 27.06
C PRO A 596 -1.88 -22.26 26.53
N MET A 597 -1.06 -21.74 27.46
CA MET A 597 0.33 -21.32 27.26
C MET A 597 1.23 -22.15 28.16
N HIS A 598 2.28 -22.76 27.60
CA HIS A 598 3.15 -23.63 28.37
C HIS A 598 4.15 -22.83 29.20
N ASP A 599 5.00 -22.00 28.59
CA ASP A 599 5.90 -21.09 29.32
C ASP A 599 5.57 -19.60 29.07
N MET A 600 6.12 -18.72 29.89
CA MET A 600 6.21 -17.27 29.64
C MET A 600 7.67 -16.88 29.48
N THR A 601 8.01 -16.14 28.42
CA THR A 601 9.36 -15.60 28.25
C THR A 601 9.43 -14.09 28.23
N SER A 602 10.49 -13.57 28.85
CA SER A 602 10.73 -12.15 29.03
C SER A 602 12.20 -11.80 28.76
N ASN A 603 12.43 -10.65 28.15
CA ASN A 603 13.73 -10.01 27.96
C ASN A 603 13.57 -8.50 28.28
N GLN A 604 14.65 -7.74 28.26
CA GLN A 604 14.63 -6.32 28.65
C GLN A 604 13.67 -5.49 27.78
N PHE A 605 13.52 -5.82 26.50
CA PHE A 605 12.59 -5.13 25.60
C PHE A 605 11.13 -5.39 25.97
N ILE A 606 10.81 -6.63 26.32
CA ILE A 606 9.46 -7.03 26.75
C ILE A 606 9.11 -6.36 28.08
N VAL A 607 10.03 -6.37 29.06
CA VAL A 607 9.83 -5.68 30.35
C VAL A 607 9.55 -4.19 30.13
N LYS A 608 10.36 -3.53 29.30
CA LYS A 608 10.15 -2.12 28.95
C LYS A 608 8.79 -1.88 28.28
N GLY A 609 8.44 -2.70 27.30
CA GLY A 609 7.18 -2.59 26.56
C GLY A 609 5.96 -2.80 27.45
N ASP A 610 6.01 -3.76 28.36
CA ASP A 610 4.93 -4.03 29.32
C ASP A 610 4.84 -2.90 30.35
N LEU A 611 5.95 -2.42 30.94
CA LEU A 611 5.91 -1.30 31.91
C LEU A 611 5.37 0.02 31.33
N ALA A 612 5.43 0.20 30.01
CA ALA A 612 4.83 1.36 29.35
C ALA A 612 3.29 1.35 29.39
N LYS A 613 2.66 0.20 29.67
CA LYS A 613 1.20 0.07 29.78
C LYS A 613 0.70 0.72 31.08
N PRO A 614 -0.41 1.49 31.04
CA PRO A 614 -0.95 2.17 32.22
C PRO A 614 -1.24 1.23 33.40
N GLU A 615 -1.71 0.01 33.14
CA GLU A 615 -2.01 -0.99 34.18
C GLU A 615 -0.80 -1.49 34.97
N TYR A 616 0.42 -1.29 34.45
CA TYR A 616 1.67 -1.77 35.06
C TYR A 616 2.53 -0.64 35.64
N GLN A 617 2.06 0.62 35.59
CA GLN A 617 2.82 1.75 36.16
C GLN A 617 3.04 1.64 37.68
N SER A 618 2.14 0.99 38.43
CA SER A 618 2.32 0.80 39.88
C SER A 618 3.52 -0.09 40.21
N ILE A 619 3.91 -0.98 39.29
CA ILE A 619 5.00 -1.94 39.47
C ILE A 619 6.33 -1.21 39.70
N VAL A 620 6.55 -0.07 39.05
CA VAL A 620 7.79 0.71 39.22
C VAL A 620 7.93 1.14 40.69
N HIS A 621 6.86 1.65 41.29
CA HIS A 621 6.87 2.07 42.70
C HIS A 621 6.98 0.89 43.66
N GLU A 622 6.26 -0.21 43.39
CA GLU A 622 6.33 -1.44 44.19
C GLU A 622 7.74 -2.06 44.17
N ALA A 623 8.37 -2.10 42.99
CA ALA A 623 9.71 -2.64 42.80
C ALA A 623 10.77 -1.80 43.51
N VAL A 624 10.70 -0.46 43.41
CA VAL A 624 11.62 0.43 44.14
C VAL A 624 11.44 0.27 45.66
N ALA A 625 10.21 0.18 46.16
CA ALA A 625 9.97 -0.05 47.58
C ALA A 625 10.55 -1.40 48.05
N ALA A 626 10.38 -2.47 47.27
CA ALA A 626 10.95 -3.78 47.55
C ALA A 626 12.49 -3.74 47.55
N THR A 627 13.10 -3.03 46.58
CA THR A 627 14.54 -2.81 46.53
C THR A 627 15.06 -2.13 47.78
N LEU A 628 14.46 -1.01 48.18
CA LEU A 628 14.94 -0.22 49.32
C LEU A 628 14.82 -1.01 50.62
N LYS A 629 13.73 -1.75 50.79
CA LYS A 629 13.54 -2.65 51.93
C LYS A 629 14.61 -3.74 51.99
N LEU A 630 14.84 -4.46 50.88
CA LEU A 630 15.86 -5.52 50.84
C LEU A 630 17.28 -4.96 51.02
N ALA A 631 17.54 -3.76 50.49
CA ALA A 631 18.83 -3.09 50.63
C ALA A 631 19.12 -2.69 52.09
N GLU A 632 18.09 -2.28 52.84
CA GLU A 632 18.21 -2.02 54.27
C GLU A 632 18.52 -3.32 55.05
N GLU A 633 17.79 -4.40 54.76
CA GLU A 633 17.97 -5.72 55.39
C GLU A 633 19.36 -6.32 55.13
N GLU A 634 19.91 -6.13 53.92
CA GLU A 634 21.20 -6.70 53.50
C GLU A 634 22.37 -5.69 53.62
N GLY A 635 22.12 -4.48 54.11
CA GLY A 635 23.14 -3.45 54.28
C GLY A 635 23.74 -2.91 52.96
N ILE A 636 22.99 -2.98 51.86
CA ILE A 636 23.42 -2.55 50.52
C ILE A 636 23.28 -1.03 50.41
N LYS A 637 24.41 -0.33 50.31
CA LYS A 637 24.45 1.15 50.20
C LYS A 637 24.84 1.67 48.81
N ASN A 638 25.26 0.79 47.91
CA ASN A 638 25.72 1.19 46.58
C ASN A 638 24.53 1.59 45.69
N LYS A 639 24.41 2.88 45.36
CA LYS A 639 23.29 3.43 44.58
C LYS A 639 23.07 2.73 43.24
N ASN A 640 24.14 2.48 42.49
CA ASN A 640 24.03 1.78 41.20
C ASN A 640 23.46 0.36 41.38
N THR A 641 23.84 -0.32 42.47
CA THR A 641 23.27 -1.63 42.81
C THR A 641 21.77 -1.55 43.09
N LEU A 642 21.29 -0.49 43.75
CA LEU A 642 19.86 -0.26 43.98
C LEU A 642 19.09 -0.05 42.67
N VAL A 643 19.65 0.71 41.72
CA VAL A 643 19.02 0.92 40.41
C VAL A 643 18.87 -0.42 39.68
N HIS A 644 19.94 -1.22 39.58
CA HIS A 644 19.89 -2.54 38.94
C HIS A 644 18.94 -3.52 39.66
N MET A 645 18.94 -3.53 41.00
CA MET A 645 17.99 -4.35 41.78
C MET A 645 16.54 -3.95 41.52
N SER A 646 16.25 -2.67 41.30
CA SER A 646 14.90 -2.20 40.99
C SER A 646 14.42 -2.71 39.64
N VAL A 647 15.28 -2.71 38.61
CA VAL A 647 14.96 -3.32 37.31
C VAL A 647 14.71 -4.83 37.43
N ASP A 648 15.52 -5.51 38.24
CA ASP A 648 15.34 -6.95 38.51
C ASP A 648 13.99 -7.22 39.20
N PHE A 649 13.61 -6.42 40.20
CA PHE A 649 12.30 -6.53 40.85
C PHE A 649 11.15 -6.23 39.90
N MET A 650 11.26 -5.21 39.03
CA MET A 650 10.24 -4.95 38.00
C MET A 650 10.04 -6.17 37.10
N THR A 651 11.13 -6.78 36.64
CA THR A 651 11.13 -7.99 35.80
C THR A 651 10.43 -9.15 36.51
N VAL A 652 10.80 -9.41 37.77
CA VAL A 652 10.25 -10.50 38.58
C VAL A 652 8.78 -10.28 38.91
N MET A 653 8.39 -9.06 39.27
CA MET A 653 7.01 -8.71 39.62
C MET A 653 6.06 -8.80 38.42
N LEU A 654 6.52 -8.43 37.22
CA LEU A 654 5.79 -8.64 35.98
C LEU A 654 5.60 -10.15 35.71
N GLY A 655 6.69 -10.92 35.73
CA GLY A 655 6.61 -12.36 35.47
C GLY A 655 5.73 -13.12 36.47
N THR A 656 5.81 -12.76 37.75
CA THR A 656 5.03 -13.40 38.83
C THR A 656 3.51 -13.22 38.63
N ARG A 657 3.07 -12.07 38.11
CA ARG A 657 1.64 -11.81 37.84
C ARG A 657 1.07 -12.73 36.76
N VAL A 658 1.90 -13.19 35.82
CA VAL A 658 1.48 -14.07 34.72
C VAL A 658 1.43 -15.54 35.13
N LEU A 659 2.16 -15.94 36.18
CA LEU A 659 2.27 -17.33 36.65
C LEU A 659 0.94 -18.11 36.77
N PRO A 660 -0.17 -17.53 37.29
CA PRO A 660 -1.45 -18.24 37.40
C PRO A 660 -2.09 -18.60 36.04
N HIS A 661 -1.62 -18.00 34.96
CA HIS A 661 -2.16 -18.15 33.61
C HIS A 661 -1.31 -19.08 32.73
N ILE A 662 -0.17 -19.53 33.23
CA ILE A 662 0.78 -20.43 32.56
C ILE A 662 0.59 -21.86 33.08
N ASP A 663 0.89 -22.87 32.24
CA ASP A 663 0.81 -24.28 32.61
C ASP A 663 1.52 -24.53 33.96
N PRO A 664 0.93 -25.31 34.89
CA PRO A 664 1.56 -25.65 36.17
C PRO A 664 2.96 -26.28 36.06
N LYS A 665 3.28 -26.92 34.93
CA LYS A 665 4.61 -27.49 34.61
C LYS A 665 5.52 -26.53 33.83
N GLY A 666 4.98 -25.38 33.46
CA GLY A 666 5.64 -24.35 32.68
C GLY A 666 6.58 -23.47 33.48
N TYR A 667 7.51 -22.82 32.81
CA TYR A 667 8.51 -21.94 33.42
C TYR A 667 8.21 -20.45 33.18
N LEU A 668 8.56 -19.61 34.15
CA LEU A 668 8.76 -18.18 33.95
C LEU A 668 10.21 -17.94 33.54
N HIS A 669 10.42 -17.32 32.38
CA HIS A 669 11.76 -17.02 31.90
C HIS A 669 12.12 -15.56 32.09
N ALA A 670 13.28 -15.30 32.69
CA ALA A 670 13.87 -13.97 32.80
C ALA A 670 15.28 -13.96 32.21
N GLN A 671 15.61 -12.93 31.45
CA GLN A 671 16.93 -12.77 30.84
C GLN A 671 17.92 -12.09 31.79
N THR A 672 19.16 -12.59 31.84
CA THR A 672 20.24 -11.87 32.51
C THR A 672 20.53 -10.54 31.81
N LEU A 673 21.25 -9.63 32.48
CA LEU A 673 21.61 -8.34 31.87
C LEU A 673 22.47 -8.58 30.61
N PRO A 674 22.12 -7.97 29.46
CA PRO A 674 22.90 -8.06 28.22
C PRO A 674 24.31 -7.54 28.37
N SER A 675 24.50 -6.52 29.22
CA SER A 675 25.82 -5.99 29.60
C SER A 675 26.76 -7.02 30.23
N LEU A 676 26.23 -8.13 30.76
CA LEU A 676 26.98 -9.23 31.37
C LEU A 676 27.24 -10.40 30.41
N ALA A 677 26.76 -10.35 29.16
CA ALA A 677 26.81 -11.47 28.21
C ALA A 677 28.22 -12.05 27.95
N TYR A 678 29.27 -11.24 28.15
CA TYR A 678 30.68 -11.64 28.00
C TYR A 678 31.42 -11.70 29.35
N TYR A 679 30.70 -11.82 30.47
CA TYR A 679 31.27 -11.92 31.81
C TYR A 679 30.60 -13.05 32.61
N THR A 680 31.28 -14.20 32.67
CA THR A 680 30.75 -15.43 33.29
C THR A 680 30.35 -15.23 34.75
N GLU A 681 31.23 -14.68 35.59
CA GLU A 681 30.96 -14.55 37.03
C GLU A 681 29.82 -13.56 37.31
N GLY A 682 29.77 -12.45 36.56
CA GLY A 682 28.66 -11.49 36.64
C GLY A 682 27.33 -12.12 36.24
N THR A 683 27.31 -12.88 35.15
CA THR A 683 26.12 -13.62 34.69
C THR A 683 25.63 -14.62 35.73
N VAL A 684 26.53 -15.39 36.35
CA VAL A 684 26.20 -16.33 37.44
C VAL A 684 25.56 -15.60 38.62
N LYS A 685 26.18 -14.52 39.11
CA LYS A 685 25.66 -13.73 40.24
C LYS A 685 24.30 -13.11 39.93
N HIS A 686 24.10 -12.64 38.69
CA HIS A 686 22.82 -12.05 38.29
C HIS A 686 21.71 -13.10 38.19
N ALA A 687 21.99 -14.28 37.63
CA ALA A 687 21.05 -15.40 37.60
C ALA A 687 20.63 -15.83 39.02
N GLU A 688 21.58 -15.97 39.94
CA GLU A 688 21.32 -16.29 41.35
C GLU A 688 20.44 -15.21 42.02
N ARG A 689 20.68 -13.93 41.71
CA ARG A 689 19.86 -12.81 42.21
C ARG A 689 18.43 -12.84 41.68
N LEU A 690 18.23 -13.07 40.38
CA LEU A 690 16.89 -13.18 39.79
C LEU A 690 16.09 -14.33 40.42
N VAL A 691 16.71 -15.51 40.58
CA VAL A 691 16.06 -16.66 41.24
C VAL A 691 15.72 -16.35 42.69
N LYS A 692 16.61 -15.69 43.44
CA LYS A 692 16.34 -15.24 44.80
C LYS A 692 15.12 -14.31 44.85
N PHE A 693 15.03 -13.35 43.92
CA PHE A 693 13.92 -12.39 43.89
C PHE A 693 12.59 -13.06 43.55
N TYR A 694 12.58 -14.02 42.61
CA TYR A 694 11.40 -14.86 42.38
C TYR A 694 10.98 -15.62 43.64
N GLY A 695 11.94 -16.17 44.40
CA GLY A 695 11.67 -16.83 45.68
C GLY A 695 11.05 -15.89 46.72
N LEU A 696 11.52 -14.64 46.80
CA LEU A 696 10.92 -13.60 47.67
C LEU A 696 9.47 -13.28 47.29
N MET A 697 9.11 -13.44 46.01
CA MET A 697 7.75 -13.27 45.49
C MET A 697 6.92 -14.57 45.55
N GLY A 698 7.43 -15.62 46.20
CA GLY A 698 6.71 -16.88 46.39
C GLY A 698 6.70 -17.79 45.15
N VAL A 699 7.53 -17.53 44.14
CA VAL A 699 7.66 -18.40 42.97
C VAL A 699 8.68 -19.51 43.28
N PRO A 700 8.30 -20.80 43.16
CA PRO A 700 9.23 -21.89 43.39
C PRO A 700 10.39 -21.87 42.38
N ARG A 701 11.60 -22.20 42.84
CA ARG A 701 12.82 -22.14 42.01
C ARG A 701 12.72 -23.02 40.77
N GLU A 702 12.07 -24.17 40.89
CA GLU A 702 11.84 -25.12 39.80
C GLU A 702 10.94 -24.55 38.69
N ARG A 703 10.16 -23.49 38.98
CA ARG A 703 9.31 -22.78 38.01
C ARG A 703 10.04 -21.65 37.29
N VAL A 704 11.30 -21.37 37.63
CA VAL A 704 12.08 -20.26 37.06
C VAL A 704 13.13 -20.80 36.09
N CYS A 705 13.22 -20.20 34.91
CA CYS A 705 14.30 -20.47 33.95
C CYS A 705 15.02 -19.16 33.61
N ILE A 706 16.36 -19.17 33.65
CA ILE A 706 17.16 -17.99 33.36
C ILE A 706 17.68 -18.04 31.92
N LYS A 707 17.31 -17.04 31.10
CA LYS A 707 17.78 -16.90 29.72
C LYS A 707 19.16 -16.25 29.73
N ILE A 708 20.15 -16.93 29.17
CA ILE A 708 21.54 -16.49 29.11
C ILE A 708 21.97 -16.48 27.64
N PRO A 709 22.51 -15.37 27.11
CA PRO A 709 23.02 -15.32 25.73
C PRO A 709 24.04 -16.42 25.46
N SER A 710 23.94 -17.07 24.29
CA SER A 710 24.76 -18.23 23.90
C SER A 710 26.16 -17.83 23.42
N THR A 711 26.87 -17.04 24.23
CA THR A 711 28.30 -16.72 24.11
C THR A 711 29.14 -17.79 24.81
N VAL A 712 30.46 -17.79 24.62
CA VAL A 712 31.36 -18.73 25.33
C VAL A 712 31.25 -18.54 26.85
N GLU A 713 31.24 -17.29 27.31
CA GLU A 713 31.17 -16.91 28.71
C GLU A 713 29.80 -17.20 29.32
N GLY A 714 28.73 -16.99 28.55
CA GLY A 714 27.35 -17.28 28.94
C GLY A 714 27.10 -18.77 29.08
N LEU A 715 27.55 -19.59 28.12
CA LEU A 715 27.41 -21.05 28.22
C LEU A 715 28.29 -21.64 29.32
N ARG A 716 29.45 -21.04 29.60
CA ARG A 716 30.23 -21.38 30.80
C ARG A 716 29.46 -21.06 32.09
N ALA A 717 28.73 -19.94 32.14
CA ALA A 717 27.86 -19.61 33.26
C ALA A 717 26.74 -20.65 33.43
N CYS A 718 26.08 -21.07 32.33
CA CYS A 718 25.09 -22.15 32.36
C CYS A 718 25.65 -23.44 32.98
N SER A 719 26.85 -23.85 32.58
CA SER A 719 27.51 -25.05 33.13
C SER A 719 27.80 -24.92 34.64
N ILE A 720 28.24 -23.74 35.10
CA ILE A 720 28.45 -23.48 36.52
C ILE A 720 27.12 -23.56 37.28
N LEU A 721 26.08 -22.91 36.77
CA LEU A 721 24.75 -22.85 37.38
C LEU A 721 24.08 -24.22 37.46
N LYS A 722 24.28 -25.07 36.46
CA LYS A 722 23.79 -26.46 36.45
C LYS A 722 24.46 -27.32 37.53
N ASN A 723 25.74 -27.10 37.80
CA ASN A 723 26.55 -27.90 38.71
C ASN A 723 26.60 -27.35 40.16
N ARG A 724 25.81 -26.31 40.46
CA ARG A 724 25.63 -25.83 41.85
C ARG A 724 24.89 -26.88 42.69
N PRO A 725 25.06 -26.87 44.04
CA PRO A 725 24.30 -27.72 44.95
C PRO A 725 22.79 -27.58 44.77
N GLU A 726 22.34 -26.35 44.53
CA GLU A 726 21.00 -26.05 44.02
C GLU A 726 21.14 -25.64 42.56
N PRO A 727 20.78 -26.48 41.59
CA PRO A 727 20.87 -26.13 40.18
C PRO A 727 19.91 -24.97 39.82
N ILE A 728 20.28 -24.13 38.86
CA ILE A 728 19.36 -23.17 38.21
C ILE A 728 19.02 -23.70 36.82
N ASN A 729 17.74 -23.71 36.46
CA ASN A 729 17.33 -24.01 35.09
C ASN A 729 17.73 -22.86 34.17
N THR A 730 18.45 -23.16 33.09
CA THR A 730 18.91 -22.14 32.14
C THR A 730 18.43 -22.43 30.72
N LEU A 731 18.26 -21.36 29.95
CA LEU A 731 17.98 -21.40 28.53
C LEU A 731 19.08 -20.64 27.77
N GLY A 732 19.63 -21.24 26.71
CA GLY A 732 20.55 -20.55 25.80
C GLY A 732 19.78 -19.68 24.81
N THR A 733 19.80 -18.35 24.99
CA THR A 733 19.15 -17.39 24.08
C THR A 733 20.16 -16.83 23.07
N THR A 734 19.71 -15.99 22.12
CA THR A 734 20.53 -15.46 21.00
C THR A 734 21.29 -16.57 20.29
N CYS A 735 20.58 -17.65 19.96
CA CYS A 735 21.14 -18.83 19.29
C CYS A 735 20.83 -18.76 17.80
N PHE A 736 21.85 -18.86 16.95
CA PHE A 736 21.71 -18.74 15.49
C PHE A 736 22.28 -19.94 14.73
N THR A 737 23.01 -20.83 15.42
CA THR A 737 23.71 -21.96 14.79
C THR A 737 23.52 -23.27 15.56
N VAL A 738 23.73 -24.39 14.87
CA VAL A 738 23.75 -25.74 15.47
C VAL A 738 24.83 -25.86 16.55
N ALA A 739 26.02 -25.30 16.31
CA ALA A 739 27.12 -25.33 17.27
C ALA A 739 26.77 -24.61 18.59
N GLN A 740 26.12 -23.45 18.52
CA GLN A 740 25.61 -22.77 19.71
C GLN A 740 24.60 -23.62 20.47
N ALA A 741 23.63 -24.22 19.76
CA ALA A 741 22.60 -25.03 20.39
C ALA A 741 23.16 -26.29 21.05
N VAL A 742 24.07 -27.00 20.37
CA VAL A 742 24.76 -28.19 20.88
C VAL A 742 25.59 -27.85 22.12
N ALA A 743 26.38 -26.77 22.06
CA ALA A 743 27.18 -26.33 23.21
C ALA A 743 26.30 -25.91 24.40
N ALA A 744 25.13 -25.30 24.15
CA ALA A 744 24.19 -24.95 25.20
C ALA A 744 23.55 -26.20 25.85
N ALA A 745 23.21 -27.21 25.06
CA ALA A 745 22.72 -28.49 25.57
C ALA A 745 23.81 -29.18 26.44
N ASP A 746 25.05 -29.21 25.98
CA ASP A 746 26.18 -29.80 26.71
C ASP A 746 26.54 -29.01 27.98
N ALA A 747 26.28 -27.69 27.98
CA ALA A 747 26.37 -26.84 29.18
C ALA A 747 25.23 -27.08 30.18
N GLY A 748 24.25 -27.93 29.87
CA GLY A 748 23.17 -28.32 30.77
C GLY A 748 21.95 -27.40 30.73
N CYS A 749 21.80 -26.57 29.69
CA CYS A 749 20.57 -25.81 29.48
C CYS A 749 19.38 -26.76 29.29
N ILE A 750 18.25 -26.45 29.93
CA ILE A 750 17.00 -27.21 29.75
C ILE A 750 16.35 -26.91 28.40
N ALA A 751 16.70 -25.77 27.80
CA ALA A 751 16.23 -25.34 26.50
C ALA A 751 17.22 -24.43 25.77
N VAL A 752 17.03 -24.30 24.46
CA VAL A 752 17.68 -23.30 23.61
C VAL A 752 16.63 -22.52 22.85
N SER A 753 16.90 -21.25 22.55
CA SER A 753 16.00 -20.41 21.76
C SER A 753 16.68 -19.95 20.48
N PRO A 754 16.55 -20.73 19.38
CA PRO A 754 16.99 -20.31 18.06
C PRO A 754 16.13 -19.15 17.55
N TYR A 755 16.77 -18.11 17.03
CA TYR A 755 16.07 -16.99 16.41
C TYR A 755 16.00 -17.21 14.90
N VAL A 756 14.79 -17.33 14.36
CA VAL A 756 14.60 -17.54 12.92
C VAL A 756 14.87 -16.26 12.12
N ASN A 757 14.60 -15.10 12.72
CA ASN A 757 14.94 -13.78 12.18
C ASN A 757 15.94 -13.01 13.07
N PRO A 758 16.75 -12.12 12.49
CA PRO A 758 17.51 -11.14 13.27
C PRO A 758 16.57 -10.21 14.05
N LEU A 759 17.00 -9.72 15.22
CA LEU A 759 16.08 -8.96 16.09
C LEU A 759 15.60 -7.66 15.48
N TRP A 760 16.38 -7.01 14.62
CA TRP A 760 15.97 -5.76 13.96
C TRP A 760 14.65 -5.85 13.19
N VAL A 761 14.19 -7.05 12.79
CA VAL A 761 12.89 -7.19 12.13
C VAL A 761 11.76 -6.71 13.03
N HIS A 762 11.86 -6.87 14.35
CA HIS A 762 10.81 -6.48 15.31
C HIS A 762 10.72 -4.96 15.54
N PHE A 763 11.58 -4.16 14.90
CA PHE A 763 11.71 -2.74 15.15
C PHE A 763 11.40 -1.94 13.86
N PRO A 764 10.38 -1.07 13.86
CA PRO A 764 9.93 -0.35 12.65
C PRO A 764 10.94 0.66 12.07
N ASN A 765 12.00 1.00 12.81
CA ASN A 765 13.01 2.00 12.42
C ASN A 765 14.39 1.40 12.06
N SER A 766 14.46 0.10 11.78
CA SER A 766 15.74 -0.57 11.53
C SER A 766 16.41 -0.21 10.19
N GLY A 767 15.69 0.44 9.26
CA GLY A 767 16.21 0.85 7.96
C GLY A 767 16.59 -0.32 7.03
N LYS A 768 16.25 -1.55 7.41
CA LYS A 768 16.50 -2.79 6.68
C LYS A 768 15.16 -3.42 6.31
N GLU A 769 15.02 -3.86 5.08
CA GLU A 769 13.78 -4.46 4.58
C GLU A 769 13.65 -5.91 5.06
N ARG A 770 12.45 -6.30 5.49
CA ARG A 770 12.15 -7.69 5.84
C ARG A 770 12.03 -8.52 4.56
N VAL A 771 12.70 -9.67 4.52
CA VAL A 771 12.60 -10.62 3.41
C VAL A 771 11.48 -11.61 3.71
N VAL A 772 10.52 -11.75 2.80
CA VAL A 772 9.44 -12.75 2.90
C VAL A 772 9.80 -13.93 2.01
N TYR A 773 9.88 -15.12 2.58
CA TYR A 773 10.25 -16.35 1.89
C TYR A 773 9.01 -17.14 1.47
N ALA A 774 9.04 -17.71 0.27
CA ALA A 774 7.93 -18.52 -0.25
C ALA A 774 7.93 -19.92 0.38
N ASP A 775 9.11 -20.44 0.69
CA ASP A 775 9.32 -21.70 1.41
C ASP A 775 10.33 -21.50 2.54
N PRO A 776 9.90 -20.95 3.70
CA PRO A 776 10.81 -20.60 4.79
C PRO A 776 11.71 -21.77 5.20
N LEU A 777 11.19 -23.01 5.21
CA LEU A 777 11.94 -24.22 5.57
C LEU A 777 13.21 -24.47 4.74
N SER A 778 13.24 -24.06 3.47
CA SER A 778 14.36 -24.34 2.56
C SER A 778 15.15 -23.10 2.17
N GLU A 779 14.56 -21.91 2.29
CA GLU A 779 15.16 -20.65 1.82
C GLU A 779 15.69 -19.77 2.96
N MET A 780 15.07 -19.85 4.14
CA MET A 780 15.38 -18.96 5.27
C MET A 780 16.47 -19.57 6.15
N ARG A 781 17.64 -18.92 6.21
CA ARG A 781 18.79 -19.40 7.01
C ARG A 781 18.42 -19.76 8.45
N GLY A 782 17.68 -18.89 9.15
CA GLY A 782 17.29 -19.14 10.54
C GLY A 782 16.33 -20.33 10.69
N MET A 783 15.48 -20.57 9.69
CA MET A 783 14.59 -21.75 9.67
C MET A 783 15.35 -23.04 9.34
N ILE A 784 16.32 -22.97 8.42
CA ILE A 784 17.24 -24.08 8.12
C ILE A 784 18.04 -24.44 9.38
N ALA A 785 18.60 -23.44 10.08
CA ALA A 785 19.30 -23.65 11.34
C ALA A 785 18.37 -24.26 12.41
N LEU A 786 17.12 -23.79 12.51
CA LEU A 786 16.12 -24.35 13.42
C LEU A 786 15.85 -25.84 13.13
N ARG A 787 15.68 -26.22 11.86
CA ARG A 787 15.53 -27.61 11.44
C ARG A 787 16.73 -28.45 11.83
N ASP A 788 17.93 -27.98 11.50
CA ASP A 788 19.15 -28.72 11.75
C ASP A 788 19.39 -28.90 13.25
N ILE A 789 19.08 -27.88 14.07
CA ILE A 789 19.12 -27.97 15.54
C ILE A 789 18.14 -29.03 16.06
N GLN A 790 16.88 -29.00 15.61
CA GLN A 790 15.85 -29.93 16.08
C GLN A 790 16.18 -31.39 15.70
N VAL A 791 16.66 -31.61 14.48
CA VAL A 791 17.09 -32.92 13.99
C VAL A 791 18.32 -33.41 14.76
N GLU A 792 19.32 -32.55 14.97
CA GLU A 792 20.54 -32.91 15.69
C GLU A 792 20.25 -33.27 17.16
N PHE A 793 19.34 -32.55 17.81
CA PHE A 793 18.90 -32.86 19.17
C PHE A 793 18.20 -34.23 19.26
N ARG A 794 17.37 -34.56 18.27
CA ARG A 794 16.73 -35.88 18.16
C ARG A 794 17.75 -36.98 17.93
N ARG A 795 18.73 -36.75 17.03
CA ARG A 795 19.82 -37.68 16.73
C ARG A 795 20.68 -37.96 17.97
N ARG A 796 21.06 -36.92 18.72
CA ARG A 796 21.84 -37.02 19.97
C ARG A 796 20.99 -37.46 21.17
N LYS A 797 19.67 -37.55 21.03
CA LYS A 797 18.70 -37.84 22.11
C LYS A 797 18.90 -36.91 23.32
N THR A 798 19.11 -35.62 23.05
CA THR A 798 19.27 -34.62 24.11
C THR A 798 17.96 -34.42 24.89
N THR A 799 18.06 -34.09 26.17
CA THR A 799 16.90 -33.71 26.98
C THR A 799 16.54 -32.23 26.84
N THR A 800 17.47 -31.41 26.31
CA THR A 800 17.30 -29.99 26.04
C THR A 800 16.25 -29.76 24.95
N LYS A 801 15.30 -28.86 25.19
CA LYS A 801 14.21 -28.53 24.26
C LYS A 801 14.54 -27.36 23.34
N VAL A 802 14.02 -27.41 22.12
CA VAL A 802 14.11 -26.29 21.17
C VAL A 802 12.89 -25.36 21.36
N LYS A 803 13.14 -24.08 21.64
CA LYS A 803 12.11 -23.06 21.87
C LYS A 803 12.30 -21.90 20.89
N ALA A 804 11.91 -22.11 19.65
CA ALA A 804 12.18 -21.14 18.58
C ALA A 804 11.46 -19.80 18.82
N ALA A 805 12.08 -18.71 18.41
CA ALA A 805 11.56 -17.36 18.59
C ALA A 805 11.88 -16.46 17.39
N SER A 806 11.47 -15.19 17.47
CA SER A 806 11.69 -14.17 16.44
C SER A 806 10.87 -14.41 15.15
N PHE A 807 9.63 -14.85 15.28
CA PHE A 807 8.71 -15.00 14.16
C PHE A 807 7.97 -13.70 13.85
N VAL A 808 7.74 -13.40 12.58
CA VAL A 808 7.01 -12.21 12.13
C VAL A 808 5.88 -12.51 11.15
N THR A 809 5.79 -13.72 10.58
CA THR A 809 4.67 -14.11 9.69
C THR A 809 4.03 -15.46 10.08
N ALA A 810 2.83 -15.70 9.57
CA ALA A 810 2.13 -16.96 9.77
C ALA A 810 2.84 -18.12 9.06
N GLU A 811 3.39 -17.90 7.87
CA GLU A 811 4.12 -18.91 7.09
C GLU A 811 5.38 -19.39 7.81
N GLU A 812 6.15 -18.48 8.41
CA GLU A 812 7.32 -18.83 9.23
C GLU A 812 6.91 -19.71 10.42
N ILE A 813 5.78 -19.41 11.06
CA ILE A 813 5.29 -20.16 12.21
C ILE A 813 4.73 -21.52 11.79
N MET A 814 3.95 -21.57 10.72
CA MET A 814 3.46 -22.86 10.19
C MET A 814 4.63 -23.73 9.71
N SER A 815 5.70 -23.11 9.23
CA SER A 815 6.98 -23.78 8.93
C SER A 815 7.71 -24.33 10.16
N SER A 816 7.32 -23.95 11.38
CA SER A 816 7.85 -24.49 12.64
C SER A 816 7.00 -25.62 13.24
N ALA A 817 5.94 -26.05 12.56
CA ALA A 817 5.11 -27.15 13.00
C ALA A 817 5.94 -28.43 13.12
N GLY A 818 6.01 -29.00 14.33
CA GLY A 818 6.84 -30.18 14.66
C GLY A 818 8.15 -29.86 15.40
N VAL A 819 8.47 -28.59 15.64
CA VAL A 819 9.49 -28.17 16.63
C VAL A 819 8.96 -28.43 18.04
N ASP A 820 9.84 -28.64 19.03
CA ASP A 820 9.43 -28.88 20.42
C ASP A 820 8.49 -27.77 20.92
N GLN A 821 8.95 -26.50 20.91
CA GLN A 821 8.17 -25.34 21.36
C GLN A 821 8.47 -24.08 20.53
N VAL A 822 7.53 -23.13 20.50
CA VAL A 822 7.70 -21.79 19.91
C VAL A 822 7.24 -20.71 20.88
N THR A 823 7.94 -19.59 20.91
CA THR A 823 7.57 -18.43 21.73
C THR A 823 7.01 -17.32 20.85
N LEU A 824 5.79 -16.88 21.13
CA LEU A 824 5.01 -16.00 20.26
C LEU A 824 4.56 -14.71 20.97
N PHE A 825 4.77 -13.56 20.32
CA PHE A 825 4.33 -12.25 20.80
C PHE A 825 2.82 -12.04 20.58
N GLY A 826 2.22 -11.06 21.26
CA GLY A 826 0.76 -10.83 21.23
C GLY A 826 0.16 -10.63 19.83
N SER A 827 0.80 -9.82 18.98
CA SER A 827 0.28 -9.54 17.62
C SER A 827 0.28 -10.77 16.72
N ILE A 828 1.25 -11.66 16.86
CA ILE A 828 1.32 -12.88 16.04
C ILE A 828 0.39 -13.96 16.59
N LEU A 829 0.20 -14.04 17.91
CA LEU A 829 -0.84 -14.87 18.53
C LEU A 829 -2.24 -14.46 18.05
N GLU A 830 -2.52 -13.17 17.98
CA GLU A 830 -3.77 -12.64 17.43
C GLU A 830 -3.96 -13.06 15.97
N THR A 831 -2.92 -12.89 15.15
CA THR A 831 -2.95 -13.27 13.74
C THR A 831 -3.25 -14.76 13.58
N LEU A 832 -2.58 -15.65 14.33
CA LEU A 832 -2.81 -17.09 14.22
C LEU A 832 -4.19 -17.53 14.73
N ALA A 833 -4.69 -16.85 15.78
CA ALA A 833 -6.01 -17.15 16.33
C ALA A 833 -7.15 -16.63 15.45
N SER A 834 -6.93 -15.58 14.65
CA SER A 834 -7.94 -15.02 13.75
C SER A 834 -7.85 -15.56 12.32
N THR A 835 -6.79 -16.30 11.97
CA THR A 835 -6.58 -16.81 10.62
C THR A 835 -6.98 -18.27 10.52
N GLU A 836 -7.76 -18.61 9.50
CA GLU A 836 -8.20 -19.97 9.22
C GLU A 836 -7.11 -20.78 8.54
N LEU A 837 -7.10 -22.08 8.81
CA LEU A 837 -6.23 -23.03 8.13
C LEU A 837 -6.60 -23.16 6.66
N THR A 838 -5.67 -22.81 5.78
CA THR A 838 -5.79 -23.06 4.33
C THR A 838 -5.04 -24.34 3.94
N PRO A 839 -5.42 -24.99 2.82
CA PRO A 839 -4.71 -26.17 2.33
C PRO A 839 -3.21 -25.92 2.07
N GLU A 840 -2.81 -24.71 1.68
CA GLU A 840 -1.41 -24.36 1.45
C GLU A 840 -0.62 -24.30 2.76
N LEU A 841 -1.17 -23.65 3.79
CA LEU A 841 -0.54 -23.58 5.11
C LEU A 841 -0.54 -24.93 5.82
N GLU A 842 -1.57 -25.75 5.60
CA GLU A 842 -1.61 -27.15 6.05
C GLU A 842 -0.52 -27.98 5.37
N ALA A 843 -0.32 -27.84 4.06
CA ALA A 843 0.74 -28.52 3.32
C ALA A 843 2.14 -28.06 3.78
N LEU A 844 2.33 -26.76 4.01
CA LEU A 844 3.56 -26.20 4.54
C LEU A 844 3.88 -26.76 5.94
N ALA A 845 2.89 -26.78 6.82
CA ALA A 845 3.04 -27.35 8.16
C ALA A 845 3.27 -28.87 8.13
N SER A 846 2.62 -29.59 7.21
CA SER A 846 2.84 -31.04 7.05
C SER A 846 4.26 -31.33 6.56
N LYS A 847 4.76 -30.52 5.63
CA LYS A 847 6.16 -30.56 5.18
C LYS A 847 7.13 -30.23 6.32
N ALA A 848 6.80 -29.25 7.15
CA ALA A 848 7.58 -28.91 8.34
C ALA A 848 7.69 -30.08 9.31
N VAL A 849 6.55 -30.70 9.66
CA VAL A 849 6.49 -31.84 10.58
C VAL A 849 7.38 -32.98 10.09
N ALA A 850 7.32 -33.29 8.78
CA ALA A 850 8.17 -34.29 8.16
C ALA A 850 9.67 -33.91 8.17
N ALA A 851 9.99 -32.63 7.97
CA ALA A 851 11.37 -32.15 7.97
C ALA A 851 12.04 -32.18 9.35
N TYR A 852 11.25 -32.03 10.43
CA TYR A 852 11.78 -32.13 11.79
C TYR A 852 11.87 -33.58 12.28
N THR A 853 11.09 -34.51 11.74
CA THR A 853 11.17 -35.94 12.12
C THR A 853 12.50 -36.56 11.71
N TYR A 854 13.14 -37.26 12.65
CA TYR A 854 14.36 -38.02 12.41
C TYR A 854 14.02 -39.51 12.30
N ASP A 855 14.29 -40.12 11.13
CA ASP A 855 14.13 -41.56 10.89
C ASP A 855 15.49 -42.26 10.77
N PRO A 856 15.90 -43.09 11.75
CA PRO A 856 17.16 -43.83 11.72
C PRO A 856 17.30 -44.79 10.51
N SER A 857 16.21 -45.17 9.85
CA SER A 857 16.22 -46.16 8.77
C SER A 857 16.58 -45.57 7.39
N THR A 858 16.71 -44.25 7.27
CA THR A 858 16.99 -43.52 6.01
C THR A 858 18.45 -43.07 5.86
N GLU A 859 19.38 -43.66 6.62
CA GLU A 859 20.81 -43.30 6.74
C GLU A 859 21.64 -43.25 5.43
N THR A 860 21.09 -43.61 4.27
CA THR A 860 21.82 -43.62 2.98
C THR A 860 21.89 -42.29 2.22
N LYS A 861 21.51 -41.15 2.82
CA LYS A 861 21.84 -39.84 2.24
C LYS A 861 22.43 -38.90 3.28
N THR A 862 23.75 -38.82 3.24
CA THR A 862 24.64 -37.81 3.81
C THR A 862 24.38 -36.38 3.24
N GLU A 863 23.13 -36.05 2.88
CA GLU A 863 22.70 -34.73 2.38
C GLU A 863 21.87 -33.94 3.41
N LEU A 864 21.42 -34.56 4.52
CA LEU A 864 20.43 -33.95 5.43
C LEU A 864 20.99 -33.19 6.64
N ILE A 865 22.27 -33.36 6.99
CA ILE A 865 22.93 -32.61 8.08
C ILE A 865 24.24 -32.06 7.53
N GLN A 866 24.34 -30.74 7.34
CA GLN A 866 25.56 -30.11 6.81
C GLN A 866 26.70 -30.02 7.85
N TYR A 867 26.42 -30.18 9.14
CA TYR A 867 27.39 -29.88 10.22
C TYR A 867 27.30 -30.84 11.42
N PRO A 868 27.88 -32.06 11.35
CA PRO A 868 28.11 -32.84 12.56
C PRO A 868 29.12 -32.11 13.47
N VAL A 869 28.73 -31.84 14.72
CA VAL A 869 29.59 -31.19 15.71
C VAL A 869 30.35 -32.26 16.50
N GLU A 870 31.63 -32.45 16.20
CA GLU A 870 32.49 -33.42 16.90
C GLU A 870 33.11 -32.84 18.19
N GLU A 871 33.59 -31.58 18.15
CA GLU A 871 34.15 -30.86 19.31
C GLU A 871 33.37 -29.55 19.63
N PRO A 872 32.41 -29.57 20.56
CA PRO A 872 31.48 -28.45 20.80
C PRO A 872 32.15 -27.11 21.12
N ALA A 873 33.22 -27.11 21.92
CA ALA A 873 33.90 -25.87 22.32
C ALA A 873 34.69 -25.22 21.18
N THR A 874 35.27 -26.03 20.30
CA THR A 874 36.03 -25.58 19.13
C THR A 874 35.08 -25.04 18.06
N GLU A 875 34.03 -25.80 17.76
CA GLU A 875 33.00 -25.39 16.79
C GLU A 875 32.19 -24.18 17.27
N LEU A 876 31.92 -24.04 18.57
CA LEU A 876 31.28 -22.84 19.12
C LEU A 876 32.11 -21.57 18.84
N ARG A 877 33.42 -21.61 19.12
CA ARG A 877 34.30 -20.45 18.89
C ARG A 877 34.38 -20.10 17.41
N LYS A 878 34.47 -21.13 16.56
CA LYS A 878 34.48 -20.97 15.11
C LYS A 878 33.18 -20.32 14.62
N ALA A 879 32.03 -20.87 15.00
CA ALA A 879 30.72 -20.32 14.63
C ALA A 879 30.54 -18.87 15.11
N LEU A 880 30.95 -18.54 16.33
CA LEU A 880 30.87 -17.17 16.86
C LEU A 880 31.87 -16.20 16.20
N SER A 881 32.95 -16.71 15.60
CA SER A 881 33.92 -15.91 14.84
C SER A 881 33.49 -15.65 13.40
N GLU A 882 32.48 -16.36 12.89
CA GLU A 882 31.91 -16.09 11.58
C GLU A 882 31.28 -14.70 11.57
N LYS A 883 31.68 -13.88 10.59
CA LYS A 883 31.29 -12.47 10.50
C LYS A 883 29.77 -12.28 10.63
N GLU A 884 28.99 -13.09 9.92
CA GLU A 884 27.53 -12.97 9.92
C GLU A 884 26.91 -13.32 11.28
N ILE A 885 27.43 -14.34 11.98
CA ILE A 885 26.94 -14.72 13.31
C ILE A 885 27.34 -13.67 14.35
N ALA A 886 28.56 -13.14 14.25
CA ALA A 886 29.01 -12.04 15.09
C ALA A 886 28.11 -10.81 14.93
N GLU A 887 27.75 -10.44 13.70
CA GLU A 887 26.83 -9.33 13.42
C GLU A 887 25.41 -9.57 13.99
N LEU A 888 24.88 -10.79 13.90
CA LEU A 888 23.58 -11.16 14.50
C LEU A 888 23.61 -11.09 16.03
N MET A 889 24.69 -11.56 16.65
CA MET A 889 24.91 -11.46 18.10
C MET A 889 25.02 -10.01 18.55
N GLU A 890 25.81 -9.20 17.84
CA GLU A 890 25.99 -7.77 18.12
C GLU A 890 24.66 -7.00 18.02
N ASP A 891 23.87 -7.22 16.96
CA ASP A 891 22.54 -6.59 16.79
C ASP A 891 21.60 -6.97 17.95
N ALA A 892 21.56 -8.26 18.30
CA ALA A 892 20.65 -8.72 19.33
C ALA A 892 21.02 -8.18 20.72
N LEU A 893 22.30 -8.28 21.10
CA LEU A 893 22.79 -7.81 22.39
C LEU A 893 22.71 -6.29 22.52
N THR A 894 22.99 -5.55 21.44
CA THR A 894 22.88 -4.08 21.44
C THR A 894 21.45 -3.64 21.71
N ARG A 895 20.46 -4.23 21.05
CA ARG A 895 19.04 -3.89 21.26
C ARG A 895 18.58 -4.17 22.68
N PHE A 896 18.98 -5.31 23.24
CA PHE A 896 18.65 -5.62 24.62
C PHE A 896 19.36 -4.70 25.61
N ARG A 897 20.60 -4.30 25.34
CA ARG A 897 21.36 -3.33 26.14
C ARG A 897 20.75 -1.93 26.09
N ASP A 898 20.25 -1.50 24.93
CA ASP A 898 19.57 -0.21 24.82
C ASP A 898 18.29 -0.20 25.67
N ALA A 899 17.52 -1.29 25.63
CA ALA A 899 16.35 -1.46 26.51
C ALA A 899 16.74 -1.55 28.00
N GLU A 900 17.87 -2.18 28.34
CA GLU A 900 18.44 -2.19 29.69
C GLU A 900 18.71 -0.76 30.18
N LEU A 901 19.38 0.07 29.37
CA LEU A 901 19.71 1.46 29.74
C LEU A 901 18.45 2.30 30.02
N GLU A 902 17.41 2.14 29.22
CA GLU A 902 16.15 2.84 29.42
C GLU A 902 15.42 2.36 30.69
N LEU A 903 15.44 1.06 30.98
CA LEU A 903 14.89 0.53 32.24
C LEU A 903 15.64 1.06 33.47
N LEU A 904 16.96 1.24 33.37
CA LEU A 904 17.73 1.86 34.43
C LEU A 904 17.30 3.31 34.67
N GLU A 905 16.96 4.07 33.62
CA GLU A 905 16.39 5.42 33.81
C GLU A 905 15.02 5.39 34.49
N VAL A 906 14.14 4.46 34.12
CA VAL A 906 12.85 4.27 34.80
C VAL A 906 13.06 3.97 36.29
N ALA A 907 14.03 3.11 36.62
CA ALA A 907 14.40 2.83 38.01
C ALA A 907 14.97 4.07 38.73
N ARG A 908 15.83 4.86 38.08
CA ARG A 908 16.35 6.12 38.65
C ARG A 908 15.23 7.11 38.95
N GLU A 909 14.28 7.27 38.03
CA GLU A 909 13.10 8.11 38.24
C GLU A 909 12.23 7.62 39.40
N GLY A 910 11.99 6.32 39.47
CA GLY A 910 11.26 5.70 40.58
C GLY A 910 11.94 5.95 41.94
N ILE A 911 13.28 5.86 42.01
CA ILE A 911 14.06 6.17 43.21
C ILE A 911 14.03 7.67 43.54
N ARG A 912 14.13 8.56 42.53
CA ARG A 912 13.99 10.02 42.74
C ARG A 912 12.64 10.37 43.37
N ALA A 913 11.58 9.67 42.98
CA ALA A 913 10.25 9.89 43.52
C ALA A 913 10.14 9.55 45.03
N THR A 914 11.05 8.75 45.59
CA THR A 914 11.12 8.48 47.03
C THR A 914 11.93 9.52 47.81
N GLY A 915 12.44 10.57 47.14
CA GLY A 915 13.28 11.61 47.74
C GLY A 915 14.76 11.22 47.90
N MET A 916 15.18 10.08 47.34
CA MET A 916 16.58 9.66 47.29
C MET A 916 17.23 10.08 45.97
N ASP A 917 18.47 10.55 46.02
CA ASP A 917 19.26 10.85 44.82
C ASP A 917 19.91 9.56 44.27
N PRO A 918 19.56 9.10 43.06
CA PRO A 918 20.08 7.86 42.50
C PRO A 918 21.44 8.01 41.80
N GLU A 919 21.93 9.23 41.56
CA GLU A 919 23.31 9.51 41.07
C GLU A 919 24.32 9.48 42.22
#